data_AF-A0A5N6MKJ8-F1
#
_entry.id   AF-A0A5N6MKJ8-F1
#
_cell.length_a   1.000
_cell.length_b   1.000
_cell.length_c   1.000
_cell.angle_alpha   90.00
_cell.angle_beta   90.00
_cell.angle_gamma   90.00
#
_symmetry.space_group_name_H-M   'P 1'
#
loop_
_entity.id
_entity.type
_entity.pdbx_description
1 polymer ?
#
loop_
_entity_poly.entity_id
_entity_poly.type
_entity_poly.pdbx_seq_one_letter_code
_entity_poly.pdbx_strand_id
1 'polypeptide(L)'
;MANTGIRSNSKQKQQKNRKHQDLVDVIFSWSLSDVLNNHLYKFQVKEVPLTFSSTTHYMNSFIYLLLEETRADLLSHITQISQAPASPISGLQRLPTVEQEEDMYYHITLLNGMNYDPQVGDLIALTQAKPNCIDDLVQPNSLFLTGYVTRLINKSPMDLCVLSSHLLELNPFERNERAMVGFVVYLTNLTTNMRIWQALNPAGNMNIIQRTLSFSSTVARTCDMCWTDGEKGVTDLKLRQSFESFKLDASQNAAVLSCLAATNCHHENSCVNLVWGPPGTGKTKTVASLLFMFLRMKHRTLICAPTNIAVIGVAKRLLHLVHDHDLDCDTYGLGDIVLFGNQERMRIKVDHQELLNVFLDNRIDVLRNCLSRWKTYTGDMIRLLENPMQLHQSFVALKKTETKIDNYEENRMTFEEFVINRFSVLGKDLVACIRNLYTHLPSSMIPFSFAKKMNHSIDLIQIVVESVKEIVTRNQSLKAAFDKRVKASRFMKLRLCKTECLQALKDLRSASLIPKHMNEHKLQNFCLRNACLIFCTASSSIKLCRNDMTPIKLVVIDEAAQLKECESVIPLQLPGVQNAVLVGDERQLPAMVQSKICEEAEFGRSLFERLVLLGHQKHLLNVQYRMHPSISQFPNAEFYMDMYGSYSFINVDFAKEELEKNNSTKNVLEVAVIAQIVANLFKESACKKQTVTVGCISPYKAQINALQAKLGTRYNRVSKDWSFYVNVRSVDGFQGSEEDVIIFSTVRCNHRGSIGFLSSRERANVALTRARHCLWIVGNKETMIKSGSVWNAPVNDAENRGCVFDAHEDKSLAQVMVNAMVELADYFSLLKTDSILFKHSTWKVKFTSKFLQRTTNIRNLHLRKLLISLLVKLSRGWRQMKKNKINNYNDEQGMLKMFEIYSVNEHLYLVWSVDIAYENSLCFQVLKFWDILPLSQIQQLAHLDSDFGNYTIEMINRCQTKRFERNLVFPMTWPVDPDHDDSTLVLTSQFANLSLNKQGS
;
A
#
# COMPACT_ATOMS: atom_id res chain seq x y z
N MET A 1 -10.45 64.14 54.27
CA MET A 1 -9.25 63.29 54.07
C MET A 1 -9.69 61.97 53.44
N ALA A 2 -8.75 61.17 52.90
CA ALA A 2 -8.90 59.84 52.27
C ALA A 2 -10.31 59.18 52.28
N ASN A 3 -10.87 58.79 51.13
CA ASN A 3 -10.32 57.71 50.30
C ASN A 3 -10.65 57.82 48.80
N THR A 4 -9.89 57.11 47.97
CA THR A 4 -10.02 57.11 46.50
C THR A 4 -11.08 56.13 45.98
N GLY A 5 -11.93 56.60 45.05
CA GLY A 5 -13.05 55.82 44.52
C GLY A 5 -12.67 54.90 43.35
N ILE A 6 -12.88 53.59 43.53
CA ILE A 6 -12.86 52.62 42.42
C ILE A 6 -14.20 52.75 41.66
N ARG A 7 -14.14 53.15 40.38
CA ARG A 7 -15.33 53.19 39.51
C ARG A 7 -15.44 51.93 38.64
N SER A 8 -16.65 51.41 38.61
CA SER A 8 -17.12 50.28 37.81
C SER A 8 -16.79 50.38 36.31
N ASN A 9 -16.35 49.26 35.71
CA ASN A 9 -16.83 48.81 34.40
C ASN A 9 -16.42 47.35 34.12
N SER A 10 -17.24 46.40 34.56
CA SER A 10 -17.13 44.98 34.21
C SER A 10 -18.11 44.59 33.10
N LYS A 11 -17.88 43.43 32.44
CA LYS A 11 -18.82 42.73 31.53
C LYS A 11 -19.10 43.28 30.11
N GLN A 12 -18.40 44.28 29.56
CA GLN A 12 -18.62 44.73 28.15
C GLN A 12 -17.37 44.87 27.24
N LYS A 13 -16.22 44.25 27.56
CA LYS A 13 -15.02 44.30 26.69
C LYS A 13 -14.40 42.95 26.27
N GLN A 14 -15.03 41.81 26.56
CA GLN A 14 -14.60 40.47 26.10
C GLN A 14 -15.52 39.85 25.05
N GLN A 15 -16.22 40.66 24.25
CA GLN A 15 -16.97 40.20 23.07
C GLN A 15 -16.62 41.05 21.83
N LYS A 16 -15.42 40.83 21.30
CA LYS A 16 -15.03 41.11 19.90
C LYS A 16 -13.77 40.29 19.56
N ASN A 17 -13.67 39.83 18.32
CA ASN A 17 -12.51 39.19 17.70
C ASN A 17 -12.06 37.79 18.18
N ARG A 18 -12.97 36.91 18.63
CA ARG A 18 -12.80 35.45 18.39
C ARG A 18 -13.60 35.03 17.15
N LYS A 19 -12.95 35.02 15.99
CA LYS A 19 -13.50 34.47 14.72
C LYS A 19 -12.56 33.39 14.22
N HIS A 20 -13.05 32.15 14.24
CA HIS A 20 -12.34 30.90 13.96
C HIS A 20 -11.28 30.57 15.02
N GLN A 21 -11.54 29.47 15.73
CA GLN A 21 -10.62 28.79 16.65
C GLN A 21 -9.82 27.77 15.82
N ASP A 22 -8.52 27.60 16.08
CA ASP A 22 -7.72 26.65 15.31
C ASP A 22 -8.04 25.20 15.72
N LEU A 23 -7.79 24.24 14.84
CA LEU A 23 -8.01 22.83 15.13
C LEU A 23 -7.16 22.37 16.33
N VAL A 24 -5.95 22.92 16.47
CA VAL A 24 -5.09 22.66 17.63
C VAL A 24 -5.77 23.12 18.93
N ASP A 25 -6.37 24.31 18.96
CA ASP A 25 -7.10 24.82 20.13
C ASP A 25 -8.30 23.94 20.50
N VAL A 26 -8.98 23.35 19.51
CA VAL A 26 -10.10 22.42 19.76
C VAL A 26 -9.58 21.10 20.33
N ILE A 27 -8.51 20.54 19.75
CA ILE A 27 -7.88 19.29 20.25
C ILE A 27 -7.32 19.47 21.66
N PHE A 28 -6.69 20.61 21.95
CA PHE A 28 -6.20 20.97 23.28
C PHE A 28 -7.31 21.25 24.30
N SER A 29 -8.56 21.45 23.86
CA SER A 29 -9.72 21.55 24.75
C SER A 29 -10.31 20.19 25.15
N TRP A 30 -9.87 19.09 24.54
CA TRP A 30 -10.32 17.74 24.91
C TRP A 30 -9.57 17.23 26.15
N SER A 31 -10.31 16.81 27.17
CA SER A 31 -9.74 15.97 28.23
C SER A 31 -9.46 14.56 27.71
N LEU A 32 -8.63 13.79 28.42
CA LEU A 32 -8.42 12.37 28.12
C LEU A 32 -9.76 11.59 28.11
N SER A 33 -10.70 11.94 28.99
CA SER A 33 -12.05 11.38 29.04
C SER A 33 -12.86 11.68 27.76
N ASP A 34 -12.69 12.85 27.16
CA ASP A 34 -13.37 13.21 25.91
C ASP A 34 -12.80 12.41 24.72
N VAL A 35 -11.49 12.20 24.68
CA VAL A 35 -10.86 11.36 23.64
C VAL A 35 -11.30 9.90 23.77
N LEU A 36 -11.37 9.37 24.99
CA LEU A 36 -11.90 8.04 25.30
C LEU A 36 -13.41 7.90 25.02
N ASN A 37 -14.16 9.00 24.99
CA ASN A 37 -15.60 9.00 24.76
C ASN A 37 -15.97 8.79 23.27
N ASN A 38 -16.26 7.54 22.92
CA ASN A 38 -16.74 7.15 21.58
C ASN A 38 -18.09 7.74 21.15
N HIS A 39 -18.72 8.61 21.94
CA HIS A 39 -19.97 9.30 21.62
C HIS A 39 -19.88 10.83 21.72
N LEU A 40 -18.68 11.41 21.90
CA LEU A 40 -18.45 12.85 22.10
C LEU A 40 -19.17 13.74 21.07
N TYR A 41 -19.11 13.36 19.79
CA TYR A 41 -19.72 14.10 18.67
C TYR A 41 -20.95 13.42 18.05
N LYS A 42 -21.53 12.41 18.70
CA LYS A 42 -22.59 11.54 18.14
C LYS A 42 -23.86 12.27 17.69
N PHE A 43 -24.17 13.42 18.29
CA PHE A 43 -25.37 14.22 17.96
C PHE A 43 -25.04 15.46 17.11
N GLN A 44 -23.76 15.71 16.86
CA GLN A 44 -23.22 16.86 16.13
C GLN A 44 -22.77 16.47 14.73
N VAL A 45 -22.24 15.24 14.58
CA VAL A 45 -22.11 14.55 13.29
C VAL A 45 -23.48 14.35 12.65
N LYS A 46 -23.54 14.55 11.33
CA LYS A 46 -24.70 14.30 10.48
C LYS A 46 -24.21 13.62 9.21
N GLU A 47 -25.08 12.83 8.58
CA GLU A 47 -24.86 12.26 7.25
C GLU A 47 -24.47 13.37 6.25
N VAL A 48 -23.44 13.12 5.44
CA VAL A 48 -23.08 14.01 4.33
C VAL A 48 -24.21 13.95 3.28
N PRO A 49 -24.89 15.07 2.97
CA PRO A 49 -25.97 15.04 1.99
C PRO A 49 -25.43 14.96 0.56
N LEU A 50 -26.26 14.49 -0.39
CA LEU A 50 -25.92 14.53 -1.82
C LEU A 50 -25.91 15.96 -2.37
N THR A 51 -26.77 16.85 -1.85
CA THR A 51 -26.90 18.25 -2.27
C THR A 51 -26.75 19.24 -1.11
N PHE A 52 -26.30 20.46 -1.42
CA PHE A 52 -26.02 21.51 -0.44
C PHE A 52 -26.65 22.84 -0.87
N SER A 53 -27.26 23.55 0.08
CA SER A 53 -27.93 24.83 -0.17
C SER A 53 -26.98 26.01 -0.40
N SER A 54 -25.72 25.89 0.03
CA SER A 54 -24.70 26.93 -0.09
C SER A 54 -23.30 26.35 0.14
N THR A 55 -22.26 27.11 -0.24
CA THR A 55 -20.87 26.82 0.09
C THR A 55 -20.61 26.80 1.61
N THR A 56 -21.32 27.62 2.39
CA THR A 56 -21.23 27.62 3.85
C THR A 56 -21.85 26.36 4.46
N HIS A 57 -22.99 25.90 3.94
CA HIS A 57 -23.58 24.61 4.33
C HIS A 57 -22.62 23.46 4.04
N TYR A 58 -22.06 23.43 2.82
CA TYR A 58 -21.06 22.45 2.38
C TYR A 58 -19.87 22.35 3.33
N MET A 59 -19.21 23.46 3.67
CA MET A 59 -18.06 23.41 4.58
C MET A 59 -18.46 22.94 5.98
N ASN A 60 -19.56 23.47 6.51
CA ASN A 60 -20.01 23.17 7.87
C ASN A 60 -20.37 21.68 8.06
N SER A 61 -20.86 20.99 7.03
CA SER A 61 -21.14 19.55 7.09
C SER A 61 -19.92 18.70 7.46
N PHE A 62 -18.70 19.10 7.05
CA PHE A 62 -17.49 18.32 7.28
C PHE A 62 -16.75 18.64 8.60
N ILE A 63 -17.13 19.71 9.31
CA ILE A 63 -16.42 20.17 10.52
C ILE A 63 -16.47 19.12 11.63
N TYR A 64 -17.67 18.67 12.04
CA TYR A 64 -17.81 17.67 13.12
C TYR A 64 -17.32 16.28 12.70
N LEU A 65 -17.40 15.94 11.41
CA LEU A 65 -16.85 14.70 10.87
C LEU A 65 -15.32 14.65 10.99
N LEU A 66 -14.64 15.76 10.68
CA LEU A 66 -13.19 15.88 10.84
C LEU A 66 -12.76 15.85 12.32
N LEU A 67 -13.53 16.46 13.22
CA LEU A 67 -13.27 16.41 14.66
C LEU A 67 -13.44 15.00 15.24
N GLU A 68 -14.53 14.32 14.91
CA GLU A 68 -14.80 12.94 15.37
C GLU A 68 -13.80 11.93 14.79
N GLU A 69 -13.42 12.09 13.51
CA GLU A 69 -12.36 11.29 12.91
C GLU A 69 -11.00 11.53 13.59
N THR A 70 -10.66 12.79 13.89
CA THR A 70 -9.40 13.13 14.57
C THR A 70 -9.39 12.59 16.02
N ARG A 71 -10.54 12.61 16.71
CA ARG A 71 -10.71 11.98 18.03
C ARG A 71 -10.53 10.46 17.95
N ALA A 72 -11.11 9.80 16.94
CA ALA A 72 -11.01 8.35 16.76
C ALA A 72 -9.58 7.90 16.38
N ASP A 73 -8.89 8.65 15.51
CA ASP A 73 -7.48 8.42 15.20
C ASP A 73 -6.61 8.57 16.46
N LEU A 74 -6.79 9.64 17.23
CA LEU A 74 -6.07 9.87 18.49
C LEU A 74 -6.34 8.78 19.52
N LEU A 75 -7.59 8.32 19.64
CA LEU A 75 -7.97 7.19 20.50
C LEU A 75 -7.28 5.88 20.09
N SER A 76 -7.18 5.61 18.79
CA SER A 76 -6.51 4.40 18.27
C SER A 76 -5.02 4.35 18.61
N HIS A 77 -4.37 5.52 18.72
CA HIS A 77 -2.97 5.65 19.13
C HIS A 77 -2.81 5.63 20.66
N ILE A 78 -3.67 6.33 21.43
CA ILE A 78 -3.64 6.31 22.90
C ILE A 78 -3.88 4.91 23.45
N THR A 79 -4.79 4.13 22.85
CA THR A 79 -5.02 2.71 23.22
C THR A 79 -3.82 1.80 22.95
N GLN A 80 -2.80 2.27 22.23
CA GLN A 80 -1.57 1.53 21.93
C GLN A 80 -0.31 2.26 22.47
N ILE A 81 -0.46 3.25 23.37
CA ILE A 81 0.61 4.19 23.75
C ILE A 81 1.88 3.52 24.33
N SER A 82 1.76 2.33 24.91
CA SER A 82 2.93 1.56 25.39
C SER A 82 3.90 1.14 24.27
N GLN A 83 3.39 1.00 23.05
CA GLN A 83 4.16 0.71 21.84
C GLN A 83 4.58 1.98 21.09
N ALA A 84 4.11 3.16 21.51
CA ALA A 84 4.37 4.41 20.80
C ALA A 84 5.87 4.79 20.79
N PRO A 85 6.35 5.43 19.72
CA PRO A 85 7.63 6.12 19.69
C PRO A 85 7.75 7.10 20.87
N ALA A 86 8.84 7.01 21.63
CA ALA A 86 9.12 7.92 22.73
C ALA A 86 10.62 8.19 22.88
N SER A 87 10.96 9.41 23.30
CA SER A 87 12.33 9.89 23.54
C SER A 87 12.39 10.71 24.84
N PRO A 88 13.42 10.53 25.70
CA PRO A 88 13.60 11.37 26.88
C PRO A 88 13.89 12.84 26.53
N ILE A 89 13.43 13.74 27.39
CA ILE A 89 13.72 15.18 27.32
C ILE A 89 15.02 15.45 28.09
N SER A 90 16.00 16.03 27.40
CA SER A 90 17.27 16.47 27.97
C SER A 90 17.36 17.98 28.18
N GLY A 91 16.40 18.75 27.66
CA GLY A 91 16.28 20.19 27.90
C GLY A 91 14.88 20.72 27.58
N LEU A 92 14.40 21.67 28.37
CA LEU A 92 13.09 22.32 28.25
C LEU A 92 13.22 23.80 28.59
N GLN A 93 12.81 24.69 27.70
CA GLN A 93 12.86 26.15 27.92
C GLN A 93 11.61 26.82 27.31
N ARG A 94 10.93 27.68 28.07
CA ARG A 94 9.81 28.49 27.55
C ARG A 94 10.36 29.60 26.64
N LEU A 95 9.75 29.79 25.47
CA LEU A 95 10.19 30.78 24.47
C LEU A 95 9.44 32.11 24.69
N PRO A 96 10.13 33.26 24.78
CA PRO A 96 9.48 34.56 24.89
C PRO A 96 8.94 35.02 23.53
N THR A 97 7.65 35.34 23.49
CA THR A 97 6.96 35.89 22.30
C THR A 97 7.03 37.42 22.27
N VAL A 98 7.05 38.01 21.07
CA VAL A 98 7.28 39.46 20.88
C VAL A 98 6.00 40.30 21.04
N GLU A 99 4.84 39.68 20.96
CA GLU A 99 3.52 40.31 21.05
C GLU A 99 2.71 39.67 22.20
N GLN A 100 1.86 40.47 22.86
CA GLN A 100 1.31 40.16 24.19
C GLN A 100 0.06 39.26 24.15
N GLU A 101 0.20 38.00 23.74
CA GLU A 101 -0.81 36.96 23.96
C GLU A 101 -0.17 35.70 24.61
N GLU A 102 -0.96 34.96 25.39
CA GLU A 102 -0.54 34.08 26.49
C GLU A 102 0.46 32.97 26.09
N ASP A 103 1.71 33.02 26.58
CA ASP A 103 2.81 32.19 26.00
C ASP A 103 2.73 30.69 26.39
N MET A 104 2.46 29.82 25.42
CA MET A 104 2.53 28.36 25.57
C MET A 104 3.57 27.69 24.64
N TYR A 105 4.53 28.47 24.12
CA TYR A 105 5.62 27.96 23.27
C TYR A 105 6.84 27.51 24.07
N TYR A 106 7.36 26.34 23.74
CA TYR A 106 8.51 25.71 24.39
C TYR A 106 9.54 25.20 23.38
N HIS A 107 10.81 25.39 23.72
CA HIS A 107 11.95 24.70 23.12
C HIS A 107 12.17 23.39 23.89
N ILE A 108 12.18 22.26 23.18
CA ILE A 108 12.39 20.93 23.76
C ILE A 108 13.56 20.26 23.04
N THR A 109 14.60 19.87 23.79
CA THR A 109 15.74 19.11 23.30
C THR A 109 15.59 17.64 23.71
N LEU A 110 15.70 16.73 22.74
CA LEU A 110 15.60 15.28 22.95
C LEU A 110 16.96 14.60 23.05
N LEU A 111 17.00 13.49 23.77
CA LEU A 111 18.16 12.60 23.82
C LEU A 111 18.37 11.89 22.47
N ASN A 112 19.55 12.06 21.88
CA ASN A 112 19.91 11.47 20.58
C ASN A 112 19.88 9.92 20.59
N GLY A 113 19.52 9.33 19.44
CA GLY A 113 19.60 7.88 19.19
C GLY A 113 18.41 7.03 19.67
N MET A 114 17.29 7.68 20.01
CA MET A 114 16.10 7.04 20.59
C MET A 114 14.98 6.77 19.56
N ASN A 115 13.92 6.09 19.99
CA ASN A 115 12.91 5.45 19.12
C ASN A 115 11.89 6.40 18.46
N TYR A 116 12.02 7.72 18.61
CA TYR A 116 11.13 8.73 18.02
C TYR A 116 11.90 9.76 17.21
N ASP A 117 11.56 9.85 15.92
CA ASP A 117 12.05 10.85 14.95
C ASP A 117 10.96 11.91 14.70
N PRO A 118 11.07 13.10 15.32
CA PRO A 118 9.99 14.10 15.38
C PRO A 118 9.79 14.85 14.06
N GLN A 119 8.54 15.12 13.72
CA GLN A 119 8.13 15.78 12.48
C GLN A 119 7.20 16.97 12.77
N VAL A 120 7.23 17.99 11.91
CA VAL A 120 6.30 19.11 12.01
C VAL A 120 4.87 18.60 11.80
N GLY A 121 3.96 19.03 12.67
CA GLY A 121 2.58 18.57 12.71
C GLY A 121 2.34 17.36 13.62
N ASP A 122 3.37 16.82 14.30
CA ASP A 122 3.18 15.78 15.30
C ASP A 122 2.46 16.35 16.53
N LEU A 123 1.37 15.69 16.93
CA LEU A 123 0.77 15.80 18.25
C LEU A 123 1.48 14.78 19.16
N ILE A 124 1.97 15.28 20.29
CA ILE A 124 2.75 14.52 21.27
C ILE A 124 2.10 14.60 22.65
N ALA A 125 2.36 13.60 23.49
CA ALA A 125 2.20 13.73 24.93
C ALA A 125 3.55 14.09 25.56
N LEU A 126 3.52 15.04 26.48
CA LEU A 126 4.59 15.27 27.46
C LEU A 126 4.22 14.50 28.73
N THR A 127 5.11 13.62 29.19
CA THR A 127 4.87 12.77 30.38
C THR A 127 6.11 12.69 31.27
N GLN A 128 5.94 12.53 32.59
CA GLN A 128 7.09 12.40 33.53
C GLN A 128 7.87 11.09 33.33
N ALA A 129 7.18 10.00 32.96
CA ALA A 129 7.76 8.70 32.64
C ALA A 129 7.19 8.19 31.31
N LYS A 130 7.86 7.23 30.66
CA LYS A 130 7.26 6.56 29.49
C LYS A 130 6.05 5.71 29.95
N PRO A 131 4.84 5.91 29.41
CA PRO A 131 3.67 5.11 29.75
C PRO A 131 3.79 3.67 29.23
N ASN A 132 3.24 2.74 30.01
CA ASN A 132 3.16 1.29 29.75
C ASN A 132 1.71 0.82 29.61
N CYS A 133 0.72 1.59 30.07
CA CYS A 133 -0.70 1.45 29.75
C CYS A 133 -1.38 2.83 29.61
N ILE A 134 -2.70 2.85 29.41
CA ILE A 134 -3.51 4.09 29.38
C ILE A 134 -3.64 4.65 30.81
N ASP A 135 -3.71 3.79 31.82
CA ASP A 135 -3.95 4.18 33.23
C ASP A 135 -2.81 5.03 33.78
N ASP A 136 -1.59 4.89 33.25
CA ASP A 136 -0.42 5.74 33.52
C ASP A 136 -0.64 7.23 33.14
N LEU A 137 -1.68 7.54 32.36
CA LEU A 137 -2.09 8.90 31.97
C LEU A 137 -3.29 9.43 32.79
N VAL A 138 -3.90 8.56 33.61
CA VAL A 138 -5.14 8.83 34.37
C VAL A 138 -4.85 9.05 35.87
N GLN A 139 -3.64 8.72 36.33
CA GLN A 139 -3.26 8.84 37.74
C GLN A 139 -3.22 10.31 38.20
N PRO A 140 -3.68 10.65 39.43
CA PRO A 140 -3.73 12.04 39.90
C PRO A 140 -2.39 12.80 39.88
N ASN A 141 -1.27 12.07 39.91
CA ASN A 141 0.09 12.65 39.86
C ASN A 141 0.75 12.52 38.47
N SER A 142 0.10 11.88 37.48
CA SER A 142 0.65 11.79 36.12
C SER A 142 0.41 13.09 35.37
N LEU A 143 1.48 13.85 35.16
CA LEU A 143 1.43 15.07 34.33
C LEU A 143 1.38 14.64 32.85
N PHE A 144 0.17 14.56 32.29
CA PHE A 144 -0.11 14.37 30.87
C PHE A 144 -0.52 15.72 30.26
N LEU A 145 0.29 16.23 29.34
CA LEU A 145 -0.05 17.40 28.53
C LEU A 145 0.10 17.09 27.05
N THR A 146 -0.84 17.57 26.24
CA THR A 146 -0.72 17.49 24.79
C THR A 146 0.12 18.66 24.27
N GLY A 147 0.99 18.39 23.30
CA GLY A 147 1.82 19.38 22.64
C GLY A 147 1.84 19.17 21.13
N TYR A 148 2.04 20.24 20.38
CA TYR A 148 2.02 20.24 18.92
C TYR A 148 3.37 20.75 18.37
N VAL A 149 4.06 19.92 17.58
CA VAL A 149 5.39 20.22 17.03
C VAL A 149 5.27 21.20 15.87
N THR A 150 5.59 22.47 16.12
CA THR A 150 5.45 23.58 15.16
C THR A 150 6.68 23.75 14.26
N ARG A 151 7.89 23.45 14.76
CA ARG A 151 9.14 23.60 14.01
C ARG A 151 10.23 22.66 14.54
N LEU A 152 11.02 22.09 13.63
CA LEU A 152 12.30 21.45 13.95
C LEU A 152 13.42 22.49 13.82
N ILE A 153 14.34 22.55 14.78
CA ILE A 153 15.40 23.57 14.86
C ILE A 153 16.74 22.96 14.44
N ASN A 154 17.17 21.89 15.13
CA ASN A 154 18.39 21.14 14.85
C ASN A 154 18.07 19.64 14.72
N LYS A 155 18.91 18.90 13.97
CA LYS A 155 18.83 17.43 13.85
C LYS A 155 19.86 16.66 14.69
N SER A 156 20.81 17.36 15.32
CA SER A 156 21.78 16.80 16.27
C SER A 156 22.39 17.94 17.11
N PRO A 157 21.97 18.12 18.38
CA PRO A 157 20.87 17.42 19.05
C PRO A 157 19.52 17.66 18.34
N MET A 158 18.53 16.80 18.62
CA MET A 158 17.17 16.99 18.12
C MET A 158 16.46 18.08 18.93
N ASP A 159 16.35 19.28 18.36
CA ASP A 159 15.74 20.46 18.99
C ASP A 159 14.40 20.81 18.33
N LEU A 160 13.36 20.98 19.16
CA LEU A 160 11.96 21.14 18.76
C LEU A 160 11.37 22.45 19.29
N CYS A 161 10.47 23.04 18.51
CA CYS A 161 9.55 24.07 18.97
C CYS A 161 8.16 23.45 19.09
N VAL A 162 7.59 23.49 20.29
CA VAL A 162 6.32 22.85 20.66
C VAL A 162 5.38 23.90 21.23
N LEU A 163 4.14 23.92 20.75
CA LEU A 163 3.03 24.64 21.40
C LEU A 163 2.35 23.66 22.38
N SER A 164 2.20 24.04 23.64
CA SER A 164 1.58 23.22 24.69
C SER A 164 0.08 23.52 24.85
N SER A 165 -0.71 22.55 25.29
CA SER A 165 -2.12 22.74 25.64
C SER A 165 -2.33 23.60 26.88
N HIS A 166 -1.40 23.52 27.85
CA HIS A 166 -1.41 24.29 29.08
C HIS A 166 0.00 24.80 29.45
N LEU A 167 0.06 25.78 30.35
CA LEU A 167 1.31 26.26 30.92
C LEU A 167 2.01 25.15 31.72
N LEU A 168 3.23 24.78 31.32
CA LEU A 168 4.12 23.97 32.13
C LEU A 168 4.65 24.82 33.30
N GLU A 169 4.17 24.54 34.51
CA GLU A 169 4.85 24.99 35.73
C GLU A 169 6.24 24.35 35.80
N LEU A 170 7.29 25.16 36.02
CA LEU A 170 8.69 24.70 35.98
C LEU A 170 9.14 24.01 37.29
N ASN A 171 8.31 24.07 38.34
CA ASN A 171 8.61 23.58 39.68
C ASN A 171 8.87 22.06 39.86
N PRO A 172 8.42 21.11 39.01
CA PRO A 172 8.79 19.70 39.17
C PRO A 172 10.15 19.34 38.54
N PHE A 173 10.82 20.28 37.87
CA PHE A 173 12.07 20.00 37.13
C PHE A 173 13.33 20.61 37.76
N GLU A 174 13.20 21.49 38.76
CA GLU A 174 14.34 21.99 39.53
C GLU A 174 14.73 21.05 40.69
N ARG A 175 15.63 20.09 40.42
CA ARG A 175 16.83 19.78 41.23
C ARG A 175 17.55 18.50 40.78
N ASN A 176 18.56 18.68 39.92
CA ASN A 176 19.87 18.00 39.88
C ASN A 176 20.37 17.96 38.43
N GLU A 177 21.64 18.29 38.20
CA GLU A 177 22.27 18.45 36.87
C GLU A 177 22.43 17.15 36.05
N ARG A 178 21.71 16.08 36.41
CA ARG A 178 21.73 14.75 35.76
C ARG A 178 20.35 14.06 35.70
N ALA A 179 19.26 14.72 36.09
CA ALA A 179 17.91 14.15 36.02
C ALA A 179 17.28 14.40 34.64
N MET A 180 16.51 13.43 34.12
CA MET A 180 15.74 13.60 32.88
C MET A 180 14.46 14.40 33.15
N VAL A 181 14.08 15.27 32.22
CA VAL A 181 12.92 16.18 32.33
C VAL A 181 11.60 15.48 31.91
N GLY A 182 11.61 14.14 31.86
CA GLY A 182 10.51 13.32 31.38
C GLY A 182 10.68 12.85 29.94
N PHE A 183 9.57 12.60 29.25
CA PHE A 183 9.51 11.99 27.93
C PHE A 183 8.58 12.78 27.00
N VAL A 184 8.96 12.81 25.72
CA VAL A 184 8.04 13.05 24.62
C VAL A 184 7.57 11.70 24.08
N VAL A 185 6.26 11.53 23.92
CA VAL A 185 5.62 10.35 23.34
C VAL A 185 4.82 10.78 22.11
N TYR A 186 5.01 10.13 20.97
CA TYR A 186 4.23 10.39 19.76
C TYR A 186 2.79 9.90 19.92
N LEU A 187 1.81 10.72 19.52
CA LEU A 187 0.40 10.34 19.44
C LEU A 187 -0.03 10.15 17.98
N THR A 188 -0.11 11.23 17.20
CA THR A 188 -0.47 11.20 15.76
C THR A 188 0.10 12.43 15.03
N ASN A 189 0.11 12.45 13.69
CA ASN A 189 0.51 13.62 12.91
C ASN A 189 -0.71 14.32 12.29
N LEU A 190 -1.06 15.50 12.81
CA LEU A 190 -2.24 16.26 12.43
C LEU A 190 -2.11 16.99 11.08
N THR A 191 -0.98 16.89 10.37
CA THR A 191 -0.69 17.70 9.17
C THR A 191 -1.81 17.65 8.12
N THR A 192 -2.43 16.50 7.89
CA THR A 192 -3.56 16.42 6.93
C THR A 192 -4.82 17.07 7.50
N ASN A 193 -5.17 16.78 8.76
CA ASN A 193 -6.37 17.31 9.42
C ASN A 193 -6.32 18.85 9.50
N MET A 194 -5.17 19.43 9.84
CA MET A 194 -4.93 20.88 9.83
C MET A 194 -5.19 21.52 8.45
N ARG A 195 -4.83 20.83 7.36
CA ARG A 195 -5.00 21.35 5.99
C ARG A 195 -6.43 21.22 5.50
N ILE A 196 -7.14 20.16 5.90
CA ILE A 196 -8.58 20.05 5.68
C ILE A 196 -9.29 21.17 6.47
N TRP A 197 -8.96 21.39 7.74
CA TRP A 197 -9.53 22.46 8.56
C TRP A 197 -9.32 23.85 7.96
N GLN A 198 -8.13 24.13 7.43
CA GLN A 198 -7.83 25.37 6.70
C GLN A 198 -8.68 25.51 5.42
N ALA A 199 -8.96 24.42 4.71
CA ALA A 199 -9.84 24.44 3.54
C ALA A 199 -11.34 24.58 3.91
N LEU A 200 -11.77 24.02 5.04
CA LEU A 200 -13.13 24.13 5.57
C LEU A 200 -13.45 25.51 6.19
N ASN A 201 -12.45 26.38 6.38
CA ASN A 201 -12.64 27.77 6.81
C ASN A 201 -12.30 28.72 5.64
N PRO A 202 -13.20 28.91 4.66
CA PRO A 202 -12.83 29.36 3.32
C PRO A 202 -12.44 30.84 3.24
N ALA A 203 -11.16 31.07 2.95
CA ALA A 203 -10.63 32.32 2.36
C ALA A 203 -10.20 32.14 0.88
N GLY A 204 -10.40 30.94 0.31
CA GLY A 204 -9.94 30.55 -1.03
C GLY A 204 -10.99 30.69 -2.15
N ASN A 205 -10.64 30.17 -3.34
CA ASN A 205 -11.50 30.16 -4.52
C ASN A 205 -12.69 29.21 -4.35
N MET A 206 -13.91 29.67 -4.64
CA MET A 206 -15.14 28.87 -4.48
C MET A 206 -15.85 28.55 -5.81
N ASN A 207 -15.33 29.01 -6.95
CA ASN A 207 -16.03 28.99 -8.25
C ASN A 207 -16.31 27.58 -8.81
N ILE A 208 -15.51 26.59 -8.41
CA ILE A 208 -15.73 25.18 -8.76
C ILE A 208 -16.65 24.50 -7.73
N ILE A 209 -16.45 24.77 -6.43
CA ILE A 209 -17.24 24.15 -5.36
C ILE A 209 -18.71 24.59 -5.47
N GLN A 210 -18.99 25.81 -5.94
CA GLN A 210 -20.34 26.26 -6.30
C GLN A 210 -21.00 25.39 -7.38
N ARG A 211 -20.25 24.82 -8.33
CA ARG A 211 -20.76 23.89 -9.36
C ARG A 211 -20.97 22.47 -8.83
N THR A 212 -20.40 22.10 -7.68
CA THR A 212 -20.54 20.76 -7.09
C THR A 212 -21.58 20.69 -5.97
N LEU A 213 -22.25 21.80 -5.61
CA LEU A 213 -23.25 21.84 -4.54
C LEU A 213 -24.51 21.03 -4.86
N SER A 214 -24.98 21.03 -6.12
CA SER A 214 -26.20 20.37 -6.55
C SER A 214 -26.20 20.11 -8.05
N PHE A 215 -27.01 19.13 -8.49
CA PHE A 215 -27.25 18.92 -9.92
C PHE A 215 -28.17 20.01 -10.49
N SER A 216 -27.81 20.54 -11.65
CA SER A 216 -28.69 21.35 -12.50
C SER A 216 -28.44 20.99 -13.96
N SER A 217 -29.51 20.82 -14.74
CA SER A 217 -29.44 20.52 -16.17
C SER A 217 -28.74 21.61 -16.99
N THR A 218 -28.69 22.85 -16.48
CA THR A 218 -27.92 23.96 -17.07
C THR A 218 -26.41 23.89 -16.81
N VAL A 219 -25.95 23.02 -15.91
CA VAL A 219 -24.53 22.78 -15.59
C VAL A 219 -24.03 21.47 -16.23
N ALA A 220 -24.94 20.60 -16.65
CA ALA A 220 -24.63 19.31 -17.26
C ALA A 220 -24.45 19.36 -18.80
N ARG A 221 -24.55 20.53 -19.42
CA ARG A 221 -24.27 20.70 -20.85
C ARG A 221 -22.80 21.02 -21.08
N THR A 222 -22.09 20.12 -21.77
CA THR A 222 -20.97 20.53 -22.62
C THR A 222 -21.45 21.67 -23.52
N CYS A 223 -20.64 22.72 -23.67
CA CYS A 223 -21.09 23.91 -24.39
C CYS A 223 -21.47 23.56 -25.84
N ASP A 224 -22.78 23.66 -26.17
CA ASP A 224 -23.33 23.27 -27.48
C ASP A 224 -22.60 23.98 -28.64
N MET A 225 -22.18 25.23 -28.43
CA MET A 225 -21.40 26.05 -29.37
C MET A 225 -19.95 25.59 -29.56
N CYS A 226 -19.36 24.91 -28.57
CA CYS A 226 -18.01 24.34 -28.67
C CYS A 226 -18.03 22.88 -29.12
N TRP A 227 -19.14 22.16 -28.94
CA TRP A 227 -19.27 20.77 -29.40
C TRP A 227 -19.22 20.67 -30.93
N THR A 228 -19.87 21.61 -31.63
CA THR A 228 -19.90 21.68 -33.11
C THR A 228 -18.55 22.08 -33.75
N ASP A 229 -17.64 22.69 -33.00
CA ASP A 229 -16.23 22.87 -33.40
C ASP A 229 -15.29 21.81 -32.82
N GLY A 230 -15.76 20.96 -31.90
CA GLY A 230 -14.96 19.93 -31.22
C GLY A 230 -14.40 18.86 -32.16
N GLU A 231 -15.11 18.54 -33.25
CA GLU A 231 -14.61 17.66 -34.31
C GLU A 231 -13.45 18.28 -35.10
N LYS A 232 -13.29 19.61 -35.09
CA LYS A 232 -12.09 20.31 -35.59
C LYS A 232 -10.99 20.37 -34.51
N GLY A 233 -10.91 19.35 -33.66
CA GLY A 233 -10.06 19.31 -32.48
C GLY A 233 -8.59 19.65 -32.75
N VAL A 234 -7.93 20.25 -31.76
CA VAL A 234 -6.48 20.52 -31.70
C VAL A 234 -5.91 21.08 -33.02
N THR A 235 -5.98 22.40 -33.22
CA THR A 235 -5.64 23.04 -34.50
C THR A 235 -4.14 23.03 -34.85
N ASP A 236 -3.24 22.79 -33.90
CA ASP A 236 -1.81 22.59 -34.16
C ASP A 236 -1.54 21.16 -34.68
N LEU A 237 -1.05 21.08 -35.92
CA LEU A 237 -0.62 19.84 -36.57
C LEU A 237 0.38 19.03 -35.74
N LYS A 238 1.28 19.67 -34.99
CA LYS A 238 2.28 18.99 -34.13
C LYS A 238 1.64 18.37 -32.90
N LEU A 239 0.62 19.00 -32.34
CA LEU A 239 -0.15 18.45 -31.23
C LEU A 239 -0.99 17.26 -31.70
N ARG A 240 -1.61 17.32 -32.89
CA ARG A 240 -2.31 16.16 -33.50
C ARG A 240 -1.37 14.97 -33.70
N GLN A 241 -0.22 15.18 -34.33
CA GLN A 241 0.79 14.12 -34.55
C GLN A 241 1.28 13.49 -33.24
N SER A 242 1.48 14.31 -32.19
CA SER A 242 1.81 13.79 -30.86
C SER A 242 0.66 12.97 -30.26
N PHE A 243 -0.58 13.48 -30.35
CA PHE A 243 -1.78 12.84 -29.81
C PHE A 243 -2.08 11.48 -30.45
N GLU A 244 -2.03 11.41 -31.78
CA GLU A 244 -2.19 10.17 -32.56
C GLU A 244 -1.17 9.08 -32.15
N SER A 245 0.06 9.49 -31.83
CA SER A 245 1.16 8.58 -31.48
C SER A 245 0.99 7.86 -30.12
N PHE A 246 0.12 8.36 -29.23
CA PHE A 246 -0.11 7.78 -27.89
C PHE A 246 -0.79 6.40 -27.90
N LYS A 247 -1.37 5.99 -29.03
CA LYS A 247 -2.11 4.71 -29.20
C LYS A 247 -3.19 4.53 -28.11
N LEU A 248 -3.99 5.57 -27.90
CA LEU A 248 -5.18 5.54 -27.04
C LEU A 248 -6.35 4.89 -27.80
N ASP A 249 -7.27 4.23 -27.09
CA ASP A 249 -8.53 3.76 -27.68
C ASP A 249 -9.55 4.90 -27.84
N ALA A 250 -10.70 4.61 -28.47
CA ALA A 250 -11.75 5.61 -28.73
C ALA A 250 -12.30 6.27 -27.46
N SER A 251 -12.43 5.53 -26.34
CA SER A 251 -12.92 6.06 -25.07
C SER A 251 -11.90 6.95 -24.37
N GLN A 252 -10.63 6.52 -24.38
CA GLN A 252 -9.50 7.32 -23.89
C GLN A 252 -9.32 8.60 -24.72
N ASN A 253 -9.40 8.51 -26.05
CA ASN A 253 -9.33 9.68 -26.94
C ASN A 253 -10.48 10.66 -26.69
N ALA A 254 -11.72 10.18 -26.60
CA ALA A 254 -12.88 11.04 -26.32
C ALA A 254 -12.78 11.75 -24.96
N ALA A 255 -12.29 11.05 -23.92
CA ALA A 255 -12.05 11.64 -22.60
C ALA A 255 -10.99 12.76 -22.66
N VAL A 256 -9.87 12.56 -23.36
CA VAL A 256 -8.82 13.58 -23.50
C VAL A 256 -9.31 14.78 -24.34
N LEU A 257 -9.95 14.54 -25.48
CA LEU A 257 -10.45 15.61 -26.36
C LEU A 257 -11.54 16.45 -25.68
N SER A 258 -12.45 15.83 -24.93
CA SER A 258 -13.46 16.54 -24.14
C SER A 258 -12.82 17.44 -23.07
N CYS A 259 -11.86 16.91 -22.31
CA CYS A 259 -11.12 17.71 -21.32
C CYS A 259 -10.37 18.89 -21.95
N LEU A 260 -9.76 18.70 -23.13
CA LEU A 260 -9.08 19.77 -23.87
C LEU A 260 -10.08 20.83 -24.38
N ALA A 261 -11.22 20.41 -24.92
CA ALA A 261 -12.28 21.33 -25.37
C ALA A 261 -12.84 22.16 -24.21
N ALA A 262 -13.16 21.52 -23.07
CA ALA A 262 -13.64 22.20 -21.87
C ALA A 262 -12.65 23.26 -21.37
N THR A 263 -11.34 22.97 -21.37
CA THR A 263 -10.33 23.95 -20.94
C THR A 263 -10.11 25.14 -21.89
N ASN A 264 -10.52 25.03 -23.15
CA ASN A 264 -10.48 26.11 -24.12
C ASN A 264 -11.83 26.84 -24.27
N CYS A 265 -12.86 26.40 -23.53
CA CYS A 265 -14.18 27.04 -23.56
C CYS A 265 -14.13 28.43 -22.94
N HIS A 266 -14.63 29.44 -23.65
CA HIS A 266 -14.81 30.81 -23.14
C HIS A 266 -16.28 31.14 -22.78
N HIS A 267 -17.19 30.17 -22.96
CA HIS A 267 -18.63 30.35 -22.75
C HIS A 267 -19.10 29.93 -21.35
N GLU A 268 -18.27 29.22 -20.58
CA GLU A 268 -18.53 28.86 -19.18
C GLU A 268 -17.39 29.34 -18.26
N ASN A 269 -17.73 29.89 -17.09
CA ASN A 269 -16.76 30.43 -16.14
C ASN A 269 -16.08 29.36 -15.25
N SER A 270 -16.63 28.15 -15.18
CA SER A 270 -16.03 26.99 -14.49
C SER A 270 -16.64 25.67 -14.93
N CYS A 271 -15.82 24.61 -15.07
CA CYS A 271 -16.25 23.28 -15.52
C CYS A 271 -15.64 22.15 -14.67
N VAL A 272 -16.37 21.05 -14.49
CA VAL A 272 -15.90 19.84 -13.77
C VAL A 272 -16.17 18.62 -14.63
N ASN A 273 -15.11 17.99 -15.14
CA ASN A 273 -15.20 16.77 -15.94
C ASN A 273 -14.91 15.53 -15.08
N LEU A 274 -15.68 14.46 -15.28
CA LEU A 274 -15.45 13.16 -14.66
C LEU A 274 -14.92 12.17 -15.70
N VAL A 275 -13.81 11.51 -15.40
CA VAL A 275 -13.31 10.35 -16.18
C VAL A 275 -13.38 9.12 -15.29
N TRP A 276 -14.29 8.20 -15.64
CA TRP A 276 -14.49 6.94 -14.92
C TRP A 276 -13.71 5.83 -15.61
N GLY A 277 -12.84 5.15 -14.87
CA GLY A 277 -12.05 4.05 -15.42
C GLY A 277 -12.00 2.84 -14.50
N PRO A 278 -12.76 1.78 -14.81
CA PRO A 278 -12.63 0.46 -14.19
C PRO A 278 -11.19 -0.08 -14.15
N PRO A 279 -10.90 -1.14 -13.37
CA PRO A 279 -9.55 -1.68 -13.24
C PRO A 279 -8.93 -2.09 -14.58
N GLY A 280 -7.70 -1.65 -14.85
CA GLY A 280 -6.98 -1.97 -16.08
C GLY A 280 -7.35 -1.13 -17.31
N THR A 281 -8.30 -0.19 -17.23
CA THR A 281 -8.77 0.63 -18.38
C THR A 281 -7.85 1.79 -18.78
N GLY A 282 -6.68 1.91 -18.15
CA GLY A 282 -5.68 2.91 -18.53
C GLY A 282 -5.90 4.33 -18.00
N LYS A 283 -6.64 4.53 -16.89
CA LYS A 283 -6.79 5.85 -16.21
C LYS A 283 -5.51 6.69 -16.23
N THR A 284 -4.44 6.18 -15.61
CA THR A 284 -3.14 6.87 -15.49
C THR A 284 -2.43 7.10 -16.84
N LYS A 285 -2.72 6.31 -17.90
CA LYS A 285 -2.23 6.56 -19.27
C LYS A 285 -2.98 7.73 -19.91
N THR A 286 -4.30 7.73 -19.78
CA THR A 286 -5.20 8.80 -20.23
C THR A 286 -4.83 10.13 -19.59
N VAL A 287 -4.61 10.12 -18.27
CA VAL A 287 -4.10 11.27 -17.50
C VAL A 287 -2.73 11.73 -18.01
N ALA A 288 -1.74 10.82 -18.14
CA ALA A 288 -0.41 11.20 -18.64
C ALA A 288 -0.45 11.84 -20.05
N SER A 289 -1.31 11.33 -20.94
CA SER A 289 -1.50 11.84 -22.31
C SER A 289 -2.15 13.22 -22.32
N LEU A 290 -3.20 13.42 -21.51
CA LEU A 290 -3.86 14.71 -21.29
C LEU A 290 -2.87 15.75 -20.73
N LEU A 291 -2.03 15.35 -19.78
CA LEU A 291 -1.01 16.22 -19.18
C LEU A 291 0.11 16.59 -20.16
N PHE A 292 0.53 15.67 -21.03
CA PHE A 292 1.47 16.00 -22.10
C PHE A 292 0.89 17.08 -23.02
N MET A 293 -0.39 16.95 -23.42
CA MET A 293 -1.06 18.00 -24.22
C MET A 293 -1.04 19.36 -23.50
N PHE A 294 -1.38 19.40 -22.21
CA PHE A 294 -1.29 20.65 -21.42
C PHE A 294 0.14 21.21 -21.30
N LEU A 295 1.17 20.36 -21.17
CA LEU A 295 2.58 20.78 -21.14
C LEU A 295 3.02 21.43 -22.46
N ARG A 296 2.56 20.91 -23.59
CA ARG A 296 2.85 21.46 -24.92
C ARG A 296 2.07 22.76 -25.17
N MET A 297 0.81 22.84 -24.73
CA MET A 297 0.01 24.07 -24.71
C MET A 297 0.48 25.13 -23.69
N LYS A 298 1.47 24.82 -22.84
CA LYS A 298 1.91 25.63 -21.68
C LYS A 298 0.75 26.02 -20.74
N HIS A 299 -0.26 25.16 -20.65
CA HIS A 299 -1.38 25.35 -19.74
C HIS A 299 -0.95 25.03 -18.31
N ARG A 300 -1.12 25.99 -17.39
CA ARG A 300 -0.68 25.86 -16.00
C ARG A 300 -1.67 25.02 -15.18
N THR A 301 -1.23 23.82 -14.83
CA THR A 301 -2.07 22.73 -14.32
C THR A 301 -1.44 22.11 -13.07
N LEU A 302 -2.25 21.93 -12.02
CA LEU A 302 -1.92 21.08 -10.89
C LEU A 302 -2.41 19.65 -11.14
N ILE A 303 -1.58 18.68 -10.76
CA ILE A 303 -1.89 17.26 -10.76
C ILE A 303 -1.74 16.78 -9.33
N CYS A 304 -2.78 16.15 -8.79
CA CYS A 304 -2.71 15.53 -7.49
C CYS A 304 -3.43 14.18 -7.42
N ALA A 305 -3.11 13.43 -6.37
CA ALA A 305 -3.71 12.15 -6.05
C ALA A 305 -3.70 11.96 -4.51
N PRO A 306 -4.46 11.01 -3.95
CA PRO A 306 -4.42 10.70 -2.52
C PRO A 306 -3.03 10.25 -2.04
N THR A 307 -2.40 9.32 -2.77
CA THR A 307 -1.16 8.67 -2.32
C THR A 307 0.07 9.13 -3.11
N ASN A 308 1.24 9.12 -2.47
CA ASN A 308 2.53 9.36 -3.13
C ASN A 308 2.72 8.45 -4.36
N ILE A 309 2.32 7.18 -4.25
CA ILE A 309 2.48 6.15 -5.28
C ILE A 309 1.69 6.52 -6.55
N ALA A 310 0.45 7.01 -6.40
CA ALA A 310 -0.34 7.47 -7.54
C ALA A 310 0.30 8.69 -8.23
N VAL A 311 0.74 9.71 -7.47
CA VAL A 311 1.43 10.89 -8.02
C VAL A 311 2.70 10.50 -8.79
N ILE A 312 3.50 9.58 -8.23
CA ILE A 312 4.70 9.01 -8.86
C ILE A 312 4.32 8.24 -10.14
N GLY A 313 3.25 7.44 -10.12
CA GLY A 313 2.77 6.67 -11.26
C GLY A 313 2.38 7.53 -12.45
N VAL A 314 1.70 8.66 -12.23
CA VAL A 314 1.41 9.63 -13.30
C VAL A 314 2.69 10.31 -13.77
N ALA A 315 3.54 10.79 -12.85
CA ALA A 315 4.75 11.53 -13.19
C ALA A 315 5.74 10.70 -14.04
N LYS A 316 5.93 9.41 -13.72
CA LYS A 316 6.76 8.50 -14.53
C LYS A 316 6.21 8.31 -15.95
N ARG A 317 4.90 8.10 -16.09
CA ARG A 317 4.25 7.93 -17.40
C ARG A 317 4.33 9.19 -18.25
N LEU A 318 4.18 10.38 -17.64
CA LEU A 318 4.40 11.64 -18.34
C LEU A 318 5.85 11.80 -18.82
N LEU A 319 6.85 11.52 -17.97
CA LEU A 319 8.25 11.65 -18.39
C LEU A 319 8.63 10.70 -19.54
N HIS A 320 8.07 9.49 -19.55
CA HIS A 320 8.23 8.58 -20.69
C HIS A 320 7.71 9.21 -21.99
N LEU A 321 6.50 9.79 -21.99
CA LEU A 321 5.96 10.51 -23.15
C LEU A 321 6.80 11.74 -23.55
N VAL A 322 7.41 12.44 -22.58
CA VAL A 322 8.33 13.56 -22.88
C VAL A 322 9.60 13.07 -23.58
N HIS A 323 10.23 12.01 -23.05
CA HIS A 323 11.44 11.43 -23.66
C HIS A 323 11.19 10.76 -25.03
N ASP A 324 10.00 10.19 -25.24
CA ASP A 324 9.61 9.56 -26.52
C ASP A 324 9.30 10.58 -27.63
N HIS A 325 9.17 11.89 -27.31
CA HIS A 325 8.68 12.91 -28.25
C HIS A 325 9.53 14.19 -28.37
N ASP A 326 10.52 14.42 -27.50
CA ASP A 326 11.45 15.56 -27.60
C ASP A 326 12.90 15.11 -27.82
N LEU A 327 13.36 15.18 -29.09
CA LEU A 327 14.68 14.67 -29.53
C LEU A 327 15.67 15.75 -30.03
N ASP A 328 15.33 17.04 -29.92
CA ASP A 328 16.17 18.14 -30.40
C ASP A 328 17.20 18.67 -29.37
N CYS A 329 17.03 18.36 -28.07
CA CYS A 329 17.86 18.94 -26.99
C CYS A 329 17.81 18.16 -25.65
N ASP A 330 17.92 16.82 -25.70
CA ASP A 330 18.17 15.91 -24.55
C ASP A 330 17.18 16.03 -23.36
N THR A 331 17.44 16.98 -22.44
CA THR A 331 16.73 17.17 -21.18
C THR A 331 16.03 18.53 -21.06
N TYR A 332 15.96 19.29 -22.15
CA TYR A 332 15.26 20.58 -22.21
C TYR A 332 13.76 20.44 -21.92
N GLY A 333 13.16 21.48 -21.32
CA GLY A 333 11.73 21.53 -21.02
C GLY A 333 11.31 20.83 -19.71
N LEU A 334 12.15 19.97 -19.13
CA LEU A 334 11.90 19.37 -17.80
C LEU A 334 11.74 20.43 -16.70
N GLY A 335 12.34 21.62 -16.88
CA GLY A 335 12.14 22.80 -16.04
C GLY A 335 10.67 23.26 -15.89
N ASP A 336 9.81 22.92 -16.83
CA ASP A 336 8.37 23.23 -16.78
C ASP A 336 7.55 22.23 -15.93
N ILE A 337 8.16 21.12 -15.51
CA ILE A 337 7.53 20.06 -14.71
C ILE A 337 8.15 20.09 -13.30
N VAL A 338 7.33 20.14 -12.25
CA VAL A 338 7.79 20.05 -10.85
C VAL A 338 7.02 18.99 -10.08
N LEU A 339 7.75 18.09 -9.42
CA LEU A 339 7.23 17.11 -8.47
C LEU A 339 7.69 17.51 -7.05
N PHE A 340 6.77 17.60 -6.09
CA PHE A 340 7.13 17.89 -4.70
C PHE A 340 6.34 17.06 -3.68
N GLY A 341 6.99 16.77 -2.55
CA GLY A 341 6.46 15.99 -1.42
C GLY A 341 7.56 15.74 -0.40
N ASN A 342 7.41 14.74 0.47
CA ASN A 342 8.50 14.32 1.35
C ASN A 342 9.39 13.31 0.61
N GLN A 343 10.67 13.66 0.39
CA GLN A 343 11.64 12.88 -0.38
C GLN A 343 11.79 11.42 0.11
N GLU A 344 11.72 11.18 1.42
CA GLU A 344 11.91 9.86 2.05
C GLU A 344 10.64 9.01 1.91
N ARG A 345 9.47 9.57 2.23
CA ARG A 345 8.14 8.94 2.00
C ARG A 345 7.82 8.72 0.51
N MET A 346 8.56 9.35 -0.41
CA MET A 346 8.47 9.17 -1.86
C MET A 346 9.65 8.38 -2.46
N ARG A 347 10.67 8.04 -1.65
CA ARG A 347 11.86 7.23 -1.99
C ARG A 347 12.59 7.62 -3.29
N ILE A 348 12.50 8.87 -3.73
CA ILE A 348 12.93 9.31 -5.08
C ILE A 348 14.39 8.94 -5.39
N LYS A 349 15.30 9.13 -4.44
CA LYS A 349 16.74 8.83 -4.60
C LYS A 349 17.08 7.33 -4.66
N VAL A 350 16.17 6.45 -4.24
CA VAL A 350 16.38 4.99 -4.16
C VAL A 350 15.62 4.28 -5.27
N ASP A 351 14.29 4.43 -5.29
CA ASP A 351 13.41 3.60 -6.12
C ASP A 351 13.08 4.28 -7.47
N HIS A 352 13.25 5.60 -7.60
CA HIS A 352 12.66 6.41 -8.69
C HIS A 352 13.62 7.52 -9.21
N GLN A 353 14.87 7.14 -9.50
CA GLN A 353 15.92 8.10 -9.88
C GLN A 353 15.62 8.88 -11.18
N GLU A 354 14.79 8.36 -12.07
CA GLU A 354 14.35 9.07 -13.29
C GLU A 354 13.55 10.35 -12.97
N LEU A 355 12.91 10.42 -11.80
CA LEU A 355 12.16 11.60 -11.35
C LEU A 355 13.05 12.71 -10.76
N LEU A 356 14.36 12.48 -10.57
CA LEU A 356 15.25 13.47 -9.92
C LEU A 356 15.29 14.83 -10.65
N ASN A 357 15.17 14.85 -11.98
CA ASN A 357 15.22 16.09 -12.75
C ASN A 357 13.98 16.98 -12.58
N VAL A 358 12.85 16.39 -12.19
CA VAL A 358 11.59 17.10 -11.88
C VAL A 358 11.33 17.25 -10.39
N PHE A 359 12.02 16.50 -9.52
CA PHE A 359 11.86 16.61 -8.08
C PHE A 359 12.41 17.94 -7.54
N LEU A 360 11.56 18.68 -6.82
CA LEU A 360 11.78 20.07 -6.43
C LEU A 360 13.06 20.28 -5.61
N ASP A 361 13.30 19.46 -4.61
CA ASP A 361 14.43 19.66 -3.68
C ASP A 361 15.77 19.44 -4.40
N ASN A 362 15.84 18.39 -5.24
CA ASN A 362 17.00 18.11 -6.10
C ASN A 362 17.23 19.24 -7.12
N ARG A 363 16.15 19.78 -7.71
CA ARG A 363 16.23 20.94 -8.61
C ARG A 363 16.79 22.18 -7.91
N ILE A 364 16.38 22.45 -6.67
CA ILE A 364 16.87 23.59 -5.88
C ILE A 364 18.37 23.42 -5.59
N ASP A 365 18.81 22.22 -5.21
CA ASP A 365 20.24 21.89 -5.01
C ASP A 365 21.07 22.14 -6.27
N VAL A 366 20.61 21.64 -7.42
CA VAL A 366 21.35 21.80 -8.68
C VAL A 366 21.36 23.26 -9.13
N LEU A 367 20.23 23.97 -9.08
CA LEU A 367 20.17 25.39 -9.47
C LEU A 367 20.99 26.29 -8.53
N ARG A 368 20.98 26.03 -7.21
CA ARG A 368 21.84 26.74 -6.23
C ARG A 368 23.32 26.67 -6.61
N ASN A 369 23.79 25.47 -6.96
CA ASN A 369 25.17 25.23 -7.37
C ASN A 369 25.50 25.80 -8.76
N CYS A 370 24.57 25.75 -9.72
CA CYS A 370 24.81 26.26 -11.06
C CYS A 370 24.75 27.79 -11.12
N LEU A 371 23.73 28.42 -10.55
CA LEU A 371 23.51 29.88 -10.60
C LEU A 371 24.61 30.67 -9.87
N SER A 372 25.29 30.07 -8.90
CA SER A 372 26.45 30.67 -8.22
C SER A 372 27.77 30.52 -9.01
N ARG A 373 27.95 29.44 -9.78
CA ARG A 373 29.26 29.09 -10.38
C ARG A 373 29.36 29.27 -11.90
N TRP A 374 28.25 29.30 -12.64
CA TRP A 374 28.29 29.29 -14.12
C TRP A 374 29.11 30.44 -14.72
N LYS A 375 28.91 31.69 -14.24
CA LYS A 375 29.70 32.84 -14.72
C LYS A 375 31.19 32.72 -14.37
N THR A 376 31.55 32.03 -13.29
CA THR A 376 32.95 31.75 -12.97
C THR A 376 33.52 30.74 -13.96
N TYR A 377 32.86 29.58 -14.12
CA TYR A 377 33.29 28.53 -15.05
C TYR A 377 33.42 29.03 -16.50
N THR A 378 32.42 29.77 -17.02
CA THR A 378 32.46 30.36 -18.36
C THR A 378 33.62 31.36 -18.50
N GLY A 379 33.89 32.16 -17.47
CA GLY A 379 34.99 33.13 -17.46
C GLY A 379 36.38 32.47 -17.40
N ASP A 380 36.51 31.40 -16.62
CA ASP A 380 37.72 30.59 -16.55
C ASP A 380 38.01 29.90 -17.89
N MET A 381 36.97 29.40 -18.56
CA MET A 381 37.12 28.74 -19.86
C MET A 381 37.49 29.75 -20.95
N ILE A 382 36.87 30.94 -20.96
CA ILE A 382 37.27 32.06 -21.84
C ILE A 382 38.76 32.39 -21.63
N ARG A 383 39.22 32.56 -20.38
CA ARG A 383 40.64 32.85 -20.08
C ARG A 383 41.58 31.73 -20.53
N LEU A 384 41.19 30.46 -20.35
CA LEU A 384 41.97 29.28 -20.74
C LEU A 384 42.04 29.10 -22.26
N LEU A 385 40.96 29.43 -22.98
CA LEU A 385 40.94 29.48 -24.44
C LEU A 385 41.83 30.63 -24.96
N GLU A 386 41.73 31.82 -24.38
CA GLU A 386 42.44 33.02 -24.85
C GLU A 386 43.95 32.95 -24.63
N ASN A 387 44.42 32.74 -23.38
CA ASN A 387 45.84 32.74 -23.04
C ASN A 387 46.20 31.69 -21.96
N PRO A 388 46.32 30.40 -22.33
CA PRO A 388 46.70 29.35 -21.38
C PRO A 388 48.14 29.51 -20.85
N MET A 389 49.04 30.14 -21.62
CA MET A 389 50.45 30.33 -21.24
C MET A 389 50.60 31.24 -20.02
N GLN A 390 49.87 32.36 -20.00
CA GLN A 390 49.84 33.27 -18.86
C GLN A 390 49.25 32.60 -17.61
N LEU A 391 48.20 31.78 -17.76
CA LEU A 391 47.62 31.03 -16.65
C LEU A 391 48.58 29.99 -16.05
N HIS A 392 49.36 29.30 -16.89
CA HIS A 392 50.41 28.38 -16.41
C HIS A 392 51.53 29.12 -15.68
N GLN A 393 51.98 30.27 -16.20
CA GLN A 393 52.96 31.13 -15.54
C GLN A 393 52.48 31.61 -14.17
N SER A 394 51.22 32.07 -14.06
CA SER A 394 50.62 32.46 -12.78
C SER A 394 50.48 31.28 -11.81
N PHE A 395 50.10 30.10 -12.28
CA PHE A 395 50.01 28.88 -11.46
C PHE A 395 51.39 28.45 -10.92
N VAL A 396 52.44 28.48 -11.76
CA VAL A 396 53.82 28.18 -11.36
C VAL A 396 54.36 29.24 -10.39
N ALA A 397 53.95 30.50 -10.52
CA ALA A 397 54.29 31.55 -9.55
C ALA A 397 53.61 31.34 -8.19
N LEU A 398 52.31 31.03 -8.17
CA LEU A 398 51.55 30.78 -6.94
C LEU A 398 52.08 29.57 -6.16
N LYS A 399 52.35 28.45 -6.85
CA LYS A 399 52.96 27.27 -6.20
C LYS A 399 54.34 27.57 -5.59
N LYS A 400 55.13 28.47 -6.19
CA LYS A 400 56.42 28.92 -5.59
C LYS A 400 56.24 29.76 -4.31
N THR A 401 55.07 30.34 -4.08
CA THR A 401 54.77 31.11 -2.86
C THR A 401 54.09 30.29 -1.76
N GLU A 402 53.38 29.21 -2.11
CA GLU A 402 52.68 28.35 -1.13
C GLU A 402 53.63 27.37 -0.42
N THR A 403 54.60 26.76 -1.12
CA THR A 403 55.53 25.79 -0.53
C THR A 403 56.84 26.45 -0.09
N LYS A 404 56.94 26.78 1.20
CA LYS A 404 58.17 27.20 1.91
C LYS A 404 58.80 26.10 2.77
N ILE A 405 58.44 24.83 2.53
CA ILE A 405 58.95 23.66 3.25
C ILE A 405 59.64 22.75 2.23
N ASP A 406 60.82 22.25 2.58
CA ASP A 406 61.73 21.59 1.65
C ASP A 406 61.33 20.15 1.31
N ASN A 407 61.02 19.92 0.02
CA ASN A 407 61.61 18.85 -0.80
C ASN A 407 61.21 19.07 -2.26
N TYR A 408 62.19 19.20 -3.15
CA TYR A 408 62.03 20.04 -4.34
C TYR A 408 62.46 19.38 -5.65
N GLU A 409 61.64 18.47 -6.19
CA GLU A 409 61.71 18.13 -7.63
C GLU A 409 60.42 17.51 -8.22
N GLU A 410 59.78 16.56 -7.52
CA GLU A 410 58.75 15.66 -8.09
C GLU A 410 57.37 16.25 -8.51
N ASN A 411 57.12 17.55 -8.43
CA ASN A 411 55.73 18.07 -8.59
C ASN A 411 55.55 19.36 -9.44
N ARG A 412 56.47 19.61 -10.39
CA ARG A 412 56.35 20.69 -11.38
C ARG A 412 55.62 20.25 -12.66
N MET A 413 54.28 20.21 -12.57
CA MET A 413 53.36 19.93 -13.68
C MET A 413 53.71 20.72 -14.95
N THR A 414 53.88 20.03 -16.09
CA THR A 414 54.24 20.66 -17.37
C THR A 414 53.14 21.58 -17.89
N PHE A 415 53.45 22.42 -18.88
CA PHE A 415 52.43 23.27 -19.52
C PHE A 415 51.36 22.40 -20.18
N GLU A 416 51.79 21.35 -20.87
CA GLU A 416 50.94 20.39 -21.55
C GLU A 416 50.01 19.63 -20.59
N GLU A 417 50.52 19.11 -19.47
CA GLU A 417 49.71 18.51 -18.39
C GLU A 417 48.73 19.50 -17.76
N PHE A 418 49.20 20.71 -17.42
CA PHE A 418 48.37 21.76 -16.82
C PHE A 418 47.19 22.11 -17.73
N VAL A 419 47.46 22.28 -19.03
CA VAL A 419 46.42 22.59 -20.02
C VAL A 419 45.42 21.44 -20.15
N ILE A 420 45.86 20.17 -20.26
CA ILE A 420 44.94 19.02 -20.30
C ILE A 420 44.10 18.94 -19.03
N ASN A 421 44.71 19.01 -17.85
CA ASN A 421 44.04 18.85 -16.57
C ASN A 421 42.99 19.96 -16.38
N ARG A 422 43.38 21.22 -16.60
CA ARG A 422 42.46 22.37 -16.52
C ARG A 422 41.33 22.27 -17.54
N PHE A 423 41.58 21.92 -18.80
CA PHE A 423 40.51 21.73 -19.79
C PHE A 423 39.58 20.55 -19.44
N SER A 424 40.11 19.44 -18.93
CA SER A 424 39.30 18.25 -18.64
C SER A 424 38.43 18.41 -17.38
N VAL A 425 38.94 19.07 -16.34
CA VAL A 425 38.15 19.38 -15.13
C VAL A 425 37.15 20.50 -15.42
N LEU A 426 37.62 21.64 -15.94
CA LEU A 426 36.76 22.80 -16.19
C LEU A 426 35.74 22.55 -17.30
N GLY A 427 36.09 21.77 -18.32
CA GLY A 427 35.18 21.35 -19.38
C GLY A 427 34.06 20.47 -18.84
N LYS A 428 34.37 19.49 -17.98
CA LYS A 428 33.36 18.65 -17.31
C LYS A 428 32.41 19.49 -16.46
N ASP A 429 32.96 20.34 -15.59
CA ASP A 429 32.19 21.21 -14.70
C ASP A 429 31.29 22.20 -15.48
N LEU A 430 31.84 22.84 -16.52
CA LEU A 430 31.10 23.80 -17.33
C LEU A 430 30.01 23.12 -18.18
N VAL A 431 30.29 21.97 -18.79
CA VAL A 431 29.28 21.21 -19.56
C VAL A 431 28.13 20.75 -18.66
N ALA A 432 28.44 20.21 -17.48
CA ALA A 432 27.42 19.82 -16.51
C ALA A 432 26.59 21.04 -16.05
N CYS A 433 27.24 22.18 -15.79
CA CYS A 433 26.57 23.40 -15.38
C CYS A 433 25.65 23.98 -16.48
N ILE A 434 26.11 24.02 -17.75
CA ILE A 434 25.30 24.48 -18.88
C ILE A 434 24.09 23.56 -19.10
N ARG A 435 24.30 22.22 -19.05
CA ARG A 435 23.22 21.24 -19.17
C ARG A 435 22.15 21.46 -18.09
N ASN A 436 22.57 21.40 -16.83
CA ASN A 436 21.71 21.59 -15.67
C ASN A 436 20.90 22.90 -15.73
N LEU A 437 21.46 23.98 -16.28
CA LEU A 437 20.73 25.23 -16.47
C LEU A 437 19.56 25.10 -17.47
N TYR A 438 19.74 24.48 -18.64
CA TYR A 438 18.62 24.29 -19.58
C TYR A 438 17.68 23.12 -19.21
N THR A 439 18.16 22.16 -18.40
CA THR A 439 17.33 21.08 -17.84
C THR A 439 16.35 21.60 -16.77
N HIS A 440 16.80 22.49 -15.89
CA HIS A 440 16.06 22.86 -14.67
C HIS A 440 15.42 24.25 -14.68
N LEU A 441 15.88 25.18 -15.52
CA LEU A 441 15.18 26.45 -15.73
C LEU A 441 13.96 26.23 -16.65
N PRO A 442 12.85 26.96 -16.44
CA PRO A 442 11.64 26.82 -17.24
C PRO A 442 11.85 27.34 -18.68
N SER A 443 11.10 26.80 -19.64
CA SER A 443 11.17 27.21 -21.05
C SER A 443 10.73 28.66 -21.29
N SER A 444 9.95 29.22 -20.34
CA SER A 444 9.59 30.64 -20.30
C SER A 444 10.77 31.58 -20.01
N MET A 445 11.88 31.08 -19.45
CA MET A 445 13.12 31.85 -19.23
C MET A 445 14.28 31.41 -20.14
N ILE A 446 14.30 30.14 -20.55
CA ILE A 446 15.26 29.61 -21.52
C ILE A 446 14.47 29.23 -22.79
N PRO A 447 14.28 30.16 -23.76
CA PRO A 447 13.65 29.81 -25.02
C PRO A 447 14.44 28.74 -25.77
N PHE A 448 13.75 27.90 -26.54
CA PHE A 448 14.34 26.77 -27.27
C PHE A 448 15.50 27.17 -28.20
N SER A 449 15.43 28.36 -28.83
CA SER A 449 16.51 28.94 -29.64
C SER A 449 17.75 29.30 -28.83
N PHE A 450 17.61 29.61 -27.54
CA PHE A 450 18.72 29.82 -26.61
C PHE A 450 19.24 28.49 -26.04
N ALA A 451 18.35 27.53 -25.75
CA ALA A 451 18.74 26.16 -25.37
C ALA A 451 19.62 25.50 -26.44
N LYS A 452 19.28 25.65 -27.74
CA LYS A 452 20.15 25.17 -28.84
C LYS A 452 21.54 25.84 -28.87
N LYS A 453 21.65 27.12 -28.53
CA LYS A 453 22.97 27.79 -28.36
C LYS A 453 23.74 27.25 -27.16
N MET A 454 23.04 26.91 -26.07
CA MET A 454 23.64 26.28 -24.88
C MET A 454 24.14 24.86 -25.20
N ASN A 455 23.38 24.04 -25.93
CA ASN A 455 23.87 22.71 -26.37
C ASN A 455 25.05 22.84 -27.34
N HIS A 456 24.96 23.71 -28.35
CA HIS A 456 26.08 23.96 -29.28
C HIS A 456 27.36 24.41 -28.56
N SER A 457 27.22 25.15 -27.45
CA SER A 457 28.34 25.50 -26.58
C SER A 457 28.95 24.28 -25.86
N ILE A 458 28.15 23.29 -25.47
CA ILE A 458 28.62 22.00 -24.92
C ILE A 458 29.42 21.24 -25.98
N ASP A 459 28.87 21.10 -27.18
CA ASP A 459 29.50 20.39 -28.30
C ASP A 459 30.87 21.02 -28.62
N LEU A 460 30.93 22.36 -28.71
CA LEU A 460 32.16 23.12 -28.92
C LEU A 460 33.18 23.00 -27.78
N ILE A 461 32.75 22.93 -26.51
CA ILE A 461 33.66 22.64 -25.38
C ILE A 461 34.26 21.23 -25.55
N GLN A 462 33.44 20.22 -25.84
CA GLN A 462 33.88 18.83 -25.98
C GLN A 462 34.89 18.67 -27.12
N ILE A 463 34.59 19.20 -28.30
CA ILE A 463 35.49 19.17 -29.47
C ILE A 463 36.83 19.85 -29.17
N VAL A 464 36.86 20.96 -28.41
CA VAL A 464 38.11 21.61 -28.00
C VAL A 464 38.88 20.76 -26.98
N VAL A 465 38.22 20.19 -25.96
CA VAL A 465 38.86 19.31 -24.96
C VAL A 465 39.48 18.07 -25.62
N GLU A 466 38.79 17.47 -26.59
CA GLU A 466 39.30 16.36 -27.38
C GLU A 466 40.46 16.77 -28.29
N SER A 467 40.35 17.89 -29.00
CA SER A 467 41.41 18.40 -29.87
C SER A 467 42.70 18.74 -29.09
N VAL A 468 42.58 19.23 -27.86
CA VAL A 468 43.71 19.46 -26.95
C VAL A 468 44.38 18.14 -26.54
N LYS A 469 43.59 17.09 -26.23
CA LYS A 469 44.10 15.74 -25.95
C LYS A 469 44.79 15.13 -27.17
N GLU A 470 44.16 15.20 -28.34
CA GLU A 470 44.65 14.69 -29.63
C GLU A 470 46.02 15.27 -30.03
N ILE A 471 46.26 16.54 -29.71
CA ILE A 471 47.54 17.22 -29.97
C ILE A 471 48.67 16.66 -29.07
N VAL A 472 48.40 16.45 -27.77
CA VAL A 472 49.40 15.93 -26.84
C VAL A 472 49.65 14.44 -27.02
N THR A 473 48.62 13.62 -27.29
CA THR A 473 48.82 12.19 -27.58
C THR A 473 49.61 11.93 -28.87
N ARG A 474 49.71 12.92 -29.77
CA ARG A 474 50.60 12.91 -30.94
C ARG A 474 51.95 13.58 -30.68
N ASN A 475 52.31 13.87 -29.42
CA ASN A 475 53.53 14.57 -29.00
C ASN A 475 53.75 15.92 -29.71
N GLN A 476 52.68 16.65 -30.03
CA GLN A 476 52.74 17.96 -30.69
C GLN A 476 52.62 19.10 -29.67
N SER A 477 53.39 20.19 -29.89
CA SER A 477 53.43 21.30 -28.93
C SER A 477 52.12 22.08 -28.88
N LEU A 478 51.45 22.05 -27.73
CA LEU A 478 50.27 22.90 -27.46
C LEU A 478 50.62 24.40 -27.55
N LYS A 479 51.84 24.80 -27.19
CA LYS A 479 52.32 26.20 -27.30
C LYS A 479 52.24 26.67 -28.76
N ALA A 480 52.70 25.85 -29.70
CA ALA A 480 52.61 26.14 -31.14
C ALA A 480 51.16 26.06 -31.67
N ALA A 481 50.31 25.21 -31.09
CA ALA A 481 48.89 25.15 -31.46
C ALA A 481 48.12 26.42 -31.08
N PHE A 482 48.38 26.96 -29.88
CA PHE A 482 47.71 28.16 -29.34
C PHE A 482 48.32 29.49 -29.80
N ASP A 483 49.60 29.55 -30.22
CA ASP A 483 50.22 30.76 -30.77
C ASP A 483 49.67 31.09 -32.17
N LYS A 484 49.07 32.28 -32.31
CA LYS A 484 48.49 32.78 -33.56
C LYS A 484 49.52 32.98 -34.69
N ARG A 485 50.81 33.13 -34.37
CA ARG A 485 51.89 33.39 -35.33
C ARG A 485 52.32 32.16 -36.12
N VAL A 486 52.21 30.98 -35.51
CA VAL A 486 52.55 29.69 -36.16
C VAL A 486 51.46 29.36 -37.19
N LYS A 487 51.78 29.32 -38.48
CA LYS A 487 50.83 28.90 -39.54
C LYS A 487 51.05 27.42 -39.89
N ALA A 488 50.30 26.52 -39.23
CA ALA A 488 50.39 25.08 -39.46
C ALA A 488 49.00 24.43 -39.62
N SER A 489 48.78 23.74 -40.75
CA SER A 489 47.51 23.11 -41.11
C SER A 489 46.97 22.13 -40.07
N ARG A 490 47.87 21.32 -39.46
CA ARG A 490 47.57 20.37 -38.36
C ARG A 490 46.84 20.97 -37.16
N PHE A 491 46.87 22.28 -36.94
CA PHE A 491 46.18 22.96 -35.83
C PHE A 491 44.89 23.68 -36.24
N MET A 492 44.47 23.60 -37.51
CA MET A 492 43.27 24.32 -38.00
C MET A 492 41.98 23.89 -37.29
N LYS A 493 41.77 22.57 -37.07
CA LYS A 493 40.64 22.03 -36.30
C LYS A 493 40.48 22.72 -34.95
N LEU A 494 41.53 22.67 -34.11
CA LEU A 494 41.51 23.33 -32.80
C LEU A 494 41.26 24.84 -32.91
N ARG A 495 41.81 25.52 -33.92
CA ARG A 495 41.73 26.98 -34.04
C ARG A 495 40.36 27.49 -34.49
N LEU A 496 39.68 26.77 -35.38
CA LEU A 496 38.30 27.05 -35.77
C LEU A 496 37.39 26.85 -34.55
N CYS A 497 37.37 25.63 -33.98
CA CYS A 497 36.51 25.30 -32.84
C CYS A 497 36.84 26.14 -31.59
N LYS A 498 38.10 26.53 -31.34
CA LYS A 498 38.46 27.50 -30.28
C LYS A 498 37.81 28.87 -30.52
N THR A 499 37.76 29.34 -31.76
CA THR A 499 37.24 30.67 -32.09
C THR A 499 35.71 30.70 -31.96
N GLU A 500 35.04 29.66 -32.48
CA GLU A 500 33.60 29.44 -32.33
C GLU A 500 33.21 29.27 -30.85
N CYS A 501 33.90 28.40 -30.11
CA CYS A 501 33.71 28.18 -28.67
C CYS A 501 33.91 29.48 -27.86
N LEU A 502 34.96 30.26 -28.18
CA LEU A 502 35.22 31.53 -27.52
C LEU A 502 34.10 32.56 -27.77
N GLN A 503 33.50 32.59 -28.96
CA GLN A 503 32.36 33.46 -29.23
C GLN A 503 31.09 32.97 -28.52
N ALA A 504 30.76 31.68 -28.64
CA ALA A 504 29.58 31.08 -28.01
C ALA A 504 29.58 31.26 -26.48
N LEU A 505 30.74 31.10 -25.83
CA LEU A 505 30.89 31.33 -24.39
C LEU A 505 30.80 32.82 -24.01
N LYS A 506 31.22 33.75 -24.87
CA LYS A 506 31.04 35.20 -24.64
C LYS A 506 29.57 35.61 -24.76
N ASP A 507 28.87 35.11 -25.77
CA ASP A 507 27.43 35.31 -25.96
C ASP A 507 26.63 34.72 -24.78
N LEU A 508 26.97 33.51 -24.34
CA LEU A 508 26.36 32.87 -23.17
C LEU A 508 26.62 33.66 -21.88
N ARG A 509 27.85 34.17 -21.68
CA ARG A 509 28.23 34.98 -20.51
C ARG A 509 27.46 36.32 -20.44
N SER A 510 27.22 36.94 -21.58
CA SER A 510 26.53 38.24 -21.69
C SER A 510 25.02 38.14 -21.55
N ALA A 511 24.44 36.97 -21.80
CA ALA A 511 22.99 36.74 -21.70
C ALA A 511 22.41 37.12 -20.31
N SER A 512 21.30 37.86 -20.35
CA SER A 512 20.52 38.31 -19.19
C SER A 512 19.43 37.31 -18.75
N LEU A 513 19.14 36.30 -19.58
CA LEU A 513 18.07 35.32 -19.38
C LEU A 513 18.27 34.41 -18.15
N ILE A 514 19.52 34.11 -17.80
CA ILE A 514 19.84 33.23 -16.67
C ILE A 514 19.78 34.05 -15.37
N PRO A 515 18.97 33.64 -14.36
CA PRO A 515 18.83 34.38 -13.11
C PRO A 515 20.13 34.62 -12.34
N LYS A 516 20.10 35.61 -11.44
CA LYS A 516 21.14 35.78 -10.41
C LYS A 516 21.02 34.69 -9.33
N HIS A 517 22.07 34.52 -8.54
CA HIS A 517 22.05 33.65 -7.36
C HIS A 517 20.89 34.00 -6.41
N MET A 518 20.21 32.97 -5.89
CA MET A 518 19.04 33.07 -5.01
C MET A 518 19.22 32.10 -3.84
N ASN A 519 18.64 32.44 -2.68
CA ASN A 519 18.58 31.51 -1.54
C ASN A 519 17.50 30.44 -1.75
N GLU A 520 17.52 29.41 -0.91
CA GLU A 520 16.71 28.19 -1.05
C GLU A 520 15.20 28.46 -1.16
N HIS A 521 14.64 29.27 -0.27
CA HIS A 521 13.21 29.63 -0.31
C HIS A 521 12.84 30.44 -1.57
N LYS A 522 13.72 31.34 -2.05
CA LYS A 522 13.49 32.06 -3.31
C LYS A 522 13.56 31.12 -4.52
N LEU A 523 14.47 30.13 -4.52
CA LEU A 523 14.53 29.08 -5.55
C LEU A 523 13.28 28.17 -5.52
N GLN A 524 12.78 27.83 -4.33
CA GLN A 524 11.57 27.03 -4.18
C GLN A 524 10.34 27.73 -4.76
N ASN A 525 10.07 28.97 -4.34
CA ASN A 525 8.97 29.75 -4.89
C ASN A 525 9.18 30.04 -6.38
N PHE A 526 10.42 30.30 -6.84
CA PHE A 526 10.74 30.47 -8.27
C PHE A 526 10.37 29.23 -9.11
N CYS A 527 10.71 28.02 -8.66
CA CYS A 527 10.39 26.79 -9.40
C CYS A 527 8.87 26.57 -9.47
N LEU A 528 8.18 26.66 -8.33
CA LEU A 528 6.72 26.49 -8.26
C LEU A 528 5.94 27.57 -9.03
N ARG A 529 6.45 28.81 -9.06
CA ARG A 529 5.82 29.94 -9.74
C ARG A 529 5.93 29.87 -11.27
N ASN A 530 6.98 29.24 -11.81
CA ASN A 530 7.22 29.20 -13.26
C ASN A 530 6.93 27.84 -13.93
N ALA A 531 6.69 26.77 -13.17
CA ALA A 531 6.27 25.48 -13.72
C ALA A 531 4.95 25.57 -14.51
N CYS A 532 4.84 24.78 -15.59
CA CYS A 532 3.57 24.53 -16.26
C CYS A 532 2.79 23.40 -15.55
N LEU A 533 3.45 22.29 -15.25
CA LEU A 533 2.85 21.15 -14.56
C LEU A 533 3.43 21.00 -13.16
N ILE A 534 2.56 20.86 -12.17
CA ILE A 534 2.93 20.69 -10.75
C ILE A 534 2.31 19.40 -10.22
N PHE A 535 3.10 18.55 -9.57
CA PHE A 535 2.70 17.24 -9.04
C PHE A 535 2.91 17.18 -7.52
N CYS A 536 1.87 16.86 -6.76
CA CYS A 536 1.94 16.59 -5.32
C CYS A 536 0.74 15.75 -4.85
N THR A 537 0.69 15.31 -3.57
CA THR A 537 -0.57 14.75 -3.03
C THR A 537 -1.63 15.84 -2.85
N ALA A 538 -2.92 15.48 -2.83
CA ALA A 538 -4.02 16.44 -2.70
C ALA A 538 -3.87 17.33 -1.45
N SER A 539 -3.64 16.74 -0.28
CA SER A 539 -3.28 17.45 0.96
C SER A 539 -2.06 18.37 0.79
N SER A 540 -1.04 17.99 0.01
CA SER A 540 0.17 18.81 -0.16
C SER A 540 -0.01 20.02 -1.07
N SER A 541 -1.11 20.13 -1.82
CA SER A 541 -1.36 21.28 -2.72
C SER A 541 -1.52 22.60 -1.97
N ILE A 542 -1.85 22.57 -0.68
CA ILE A 542 -1.97 23.74 0.22
C ILE A 542 -0.74 24.68 0.16
N LYS A 543 0.45 24.16 -0.16
CA LYS A 543 1.68 24.95 -0.34
C LYS A 543 1.58 25.98 -1.49
N LEU A 544 0.61 25.81 -2.38
CA LEU A 544 0.34 26.66 -3.55
C LEU A 544 -0.73 27.73 -3.28
N CYS A 545 -1.43 27.67 -2.13
CA CYS A 545 -2.46 28.65 -1.71
C CYS A 545 -1.88 30.02 -1.28
N ARG A 546 -0.72 30.42 -1.81
CA ARG A 546 0.00 31.64 -1.43
C ARG A 546 -0.19 32.73 -2.49
N ASN A 547 -0.40 33.97 -2.04
CA ASN A 547 -0.63 35.13 -2.91
C ASN A 547 0.57 35.50 -3.81
N ASP A 548 1.77 34.94 -3.60
CA ASP A 548 2.95 35.16 -4.44
C ASP A 548 3.11 34.13 -5.59
N MET A 549 2.26 33.11 -5.64
CA MET A 549 2.25 32.08 -6.66
C MET A 549 1.49 32.53 -7.92
N THR A 550 1.98 32.17 -9.09
CA THR A 550 1.23 32.33 -10.36
C THR A 550 -0.05 31.47 -10.27
N PRO A 551 -1.25 32.02 -10.55
CA PRO A 551 -2.51 31.27 -10.50
C PRO A 551 -2.49 29.97 -11.31
N ILE A 552 -3.21 28.96 -10.83
CA ILE A 552 -3.33 27.65 -11.46
C ILE A 552 -4.71 27.59 -12.11
N LYS A 553 -4.80 27.26 -13.40
CA LYS A 553 -6.07 27.33 -14.15
C LYS A 553 -6.89 26.04 -14.09
N LEU A 554 -6.19 24.91 -14.03
CA LEU A 554 -6.75 23.56 -14.05
C LEU A 554 -6.20 22.72 -12.89
N VAL A 555 -7.08 21.92 -12.28
CA VAL A 555 -6.71 20.84 -11.37
C VAL A 555 -7.09 19.50 -12.00
N VAL A 556 -6.16 18.54 -12.01
CA VAL A 556 -6.41 17.14 -12.35
C VAL A 556 -6.20 16.30 -11.10
N ILE A 557 -7.21 15.51 -10.72
CA ILE A 557 -7.13 14.61 -9.56
C ILE A 557 -7.21 13.16 -10.07
N ASP A 558 -6.11 12.41 -9.98
CA ASP A 558 -6.09 10.96 -10.28
C ASP A 558 -6.38 10.15 -9.02
N GLU A 559 -7.01 8.99 -9.18
CA GLU A 559 -7.61 8.18 -8.11
C GLU A 559 -8.52 8.99 -7.15
N ALA A 560 -9.27 9.95 -7.70
CA ALA A 560 -10.13 10.89 -6.98
C ALA A 560 -11.24 10.20 -6.15
N ALA A 561 -11.60 8.96 -6.47
CA ALA A 561 -12.57 8.16 -5.72
C ALA A 561 -12.07 7.69 -4.34
N GLN A 562 -10.75 7.75 -4.07
CA GLN A 562 -10.16 7.32 -2.80
C GLN A 562 -9.88 8.50 -1.84
N LEU A 563 -10.25 9.73 -2.21
CA LEU A 563 -10.15 10.93 -1.36
C LEU A 563 -11.45 11.16 -0.61
N LYS A 564 -11.37 11.61 0.65
CA LYS A 564 -12.53 12.19 1.32
C LYS A 564 -12.95 13.45 0.57
N GLU A 565 -14.24 13.73 0.49
CA GLU A 565 -14.73 14.91 -0.24
C GLU A 565 -14.07 16.22 0.26
N CYS A 566 -13.86 16.36 1.57
CA CYS A 566 -13.18 17.50 2.18
C CYS A 566 -11.67 17.59 1.86
N GLU A 567 -11.00 16.51 1.47
CA GLU A 567 -9.61 16.56 0.98
C GLU A 567 -9.53 17.05 -0.48
N SER A 568 -10.55 16.74 -1.28
CA SER A 568 -10.67 17.20 -2.67
C SER A 568 -10.85 18.71 -2.77
N VAL A 569 -11.37 19.35 -1.71
CA VAL A 569 -11.50 20.81 -1.59
C VAL A 569 -10.15 21.53 -1.65
N ILE A 570 -9.10 20.96 -1.03
CA ILE A 570 -7.80 21.61 -0.83
C ILE A 570 -7.18 22.10 -2.17
N PRO A 571 -7.04 21.26 -3.23
CA PRO A 571 -6.57 21.73 -4.53
C PRO A 571 -7.61 22.57 -5.29
N LEU A 572 -8.92 22.34 -5.11
CA LEU A 572 -9.97 23.07 -5.84
C LEU A 572 -10.12 24.53 -5.39
N GLN A 573 -9.71 24.86 -4.16
CA GLN A 573 -9.70 26.23 -3.62
C GLN A 573 -8.53 27.10 -4.10
N LEU A 574 -7.63 26.58 -4.95
CA LEU A 574 -6.45 27.32 -5.37
C LEU A 574 -6.78 28.58 -6.18
N PRO A 575 -5.96 29.66 -6.06
CA PRO A 575 -6.17 30.89 -6.81
C PRO A 575 -6.18 30.67 -8.33
N GLY A 576 -7.28 31.09 -8.96
CA GLY A 576 -7.46 31.09 -10.42
C GLY A 576 -7.96 29.78 -11.03
N VAL A 577 -8.23 28.73 -10.25
CA VAL A 577 -8.72 27.47 -10.82
C VAL A 577 -10.16 27.66 -11.33
N GLN A 578 -10.34 27.41 -12.63
CA GLN A 578 -11.62 27.49 -13.32
C GLN A 578 -12.12 26.09 -13.69
N ASN A 579 -11.21 25.18 -14.03
CA ASN A 579 -11.55 23.85 -14.50
C ASN A 579 -11.00 22.76 -13.57
N ALA A 580 -11.75 21.66 -13.45
CA ALA A 580 -11.32 20.44 -12.79
C ALA A 580 -11.55 19.21 -13.69
N VAL A 581 -10.64 18.24 -13.61
CA VAL A 581 -10.81 16.88 -14.15
C VAL A 581 -10.60 15.91 -12.99
N LEU A 582 -11.66 15.23 -12.58
CA LEU A 582 -11.60 14.18 -11.56
C LEU A 582 -11.55 12.83 -12.28
N VAL A 583 -10.58 12.00 -11.93
CA VAL A 583 -10.34 10.70 -12.57
C VAL A 583 -10.35 9.62 -11.50
N GLY A 584 -11.22 8.62 -11.63
CA GLY A 584 -11.54 7.73 -10.52
C GLY A 584 -12.34 6.49 -10.90
N ASP A 585 -12.76 5.77 -9.86
CA ASP A 585 -13.58 4.56 -9.97
C ASP A 585 -14.35 4.33 -8.66
N GLU A 586 -15.59 4.80 -8.60
CA GLU A 586 -16.47 4.75 -7.42
C GLU A 586 -16.94 3.34 -7.03
N ARG A 587 -16.49 2.31 -7.77
CA ARG A 587 -16.71 0.90 -7.42
C ARG A 587 -15.52 0.28 -6.66
N GLN A 588 -14.36 0.93 -6.64
CA GLN A 588 -13.20 0.49 -5.85
C GLN A 588 -13.25 1.07 -4.42
N LEU A 589 -12.26 0.71 -3.59
CA LEU A 589 -12.17 1.12 -2.18
C LEU A 589 -12.33 2.65 -1.99
N PRO A 590 -13.29 3.10 -1.16
CA PRO A 590 -13.47 4.51 -0.80
C PRO A 590 -12.38 4.97 0.17
N ALA A 591 -12.44 6.23 0.60
CA ALA A 591 -11.47 6.75 1.56
C ALA A 591 -11.62 6.06 2.94
N MET A 592 -10.48 5.67 3.54
CA MET A 592 -10.47 5.01 4.85
C MET A 592 -10.98 5.95 5.95
N VAL A 593 -11.98 5.49 6.71
CA VAL A 593 -12.52 6.17 7.90
C VAL A 593 -12.18 5.37 9.16
N GLN A 594 -11.86 6.05 10.27
CA GLN A 594 -11.56 5.42 11.56
C GLN A 594 -12.77 5.40 12.50
N SER A 595 -13.54 6.50 12.57
CA SER A 595 -14.74 6.53 13.40
C SER A 595 -15.93 5.85 12.72
N LYS A 596 -16.53 4.86 13.39
CA LYS A 596 -17.79 4.24 12.95
C LYS A 596 -18.94 5.25 12.84
N ILE A 597 -18.91 6.34 13.61
CA ILE A 597 -19.89 7.43 13.51
C ILE A 597 -19.71 8.22 12.21
N CYS A 598 -18.47 8.38 11.73
CA CYS A 598 -18.17 8.99 10.44
C CYS A 598 -18.40 8.02 9.25
N GLU A 599 -18.23 6.71 9.46
CA GLU A 599 -18.58 5.66 8.50
C GLU A 599 -20.10 5.62 8.26
N GLU A 600 -20.90 5.57 9.34
CA GLU A 600 -22.38 5.67 9.30
C GLU A 600 -22.90 7.00 8.76
N ALA A 601 -22.06 8.04 8.69
CA ALA A 601 -22.39 9.36 8.19
C ALA A 601 -21.81 9.67 6.79
N GLU A 602 -21.37 8.65 6.05
CA GLU A 602 -20.88 8.76 4.66
C GLU A 602 -19.60 9.62 4.48
N PHE A 603 -18.78 9.78 5.52
CA PHE A 603 -17.55 10.60 5.45
C PHE A 603 -16.46 10.03 4.54
N GLY A 604 -16.50 8.72 4.28
CA GLY A 604 -15.60 8.05 3.33
C GLY A 604 -15.95 8.29 1.86
N ARG A 605 -17.15 8.81 1.59
CA ARG A 605 -17.66 9.06 0.23
C ARG A 605 -16.86 10.17 -0.45
N SER A 606 -16.50 9.94 -1.70
CA SER A 606 -15.67 10.87 -2.47
C SER A 606 -16.49 11.94 -3.19
N LEU A 607 -15.87 13.08 -3.49
CA LEU A 607 -16.45 14.11 -4.37
C LEU A 607 -16.79 13.52 -5.76
N PHE A 608 -15.95 12.62 -6.26
CA PHE A 608 -16.17 11.92 -7.53
C PHE A 608 -17.48 11.13 -7.48
N GLU A 609 -17.63 10.27 -6.49
CA GLU A 609 -18.80 9.42 -6.28
C GLU A 609 -20.08 10.23 -6.06
N ARG A 610 -20.05 11.27 -5.22
CA ARG A 610 -21.24 12.11 -5.01
C ARG A 610 -21.69 12.81 -6.30
N LEU A 611 -20.77 13.25 -7.16
CA LEU A 611 -21.11 13.81 -8.47
C LEU A 611 -21.67 12.75 -9.44
N VAL A 612 -21.19 11.51 -9.38
CA VAL A 612 -21.79 10.39 -10.13
C VAL A 612 -23.22 10.08 -9.65
N LEU A 613 -23.44 10.03 -8.32
CA LEU A 613 -24.77 9.82 -7.73
C LEU A 613 -25.75 10.97 -8.04
N LEU A 614 -25.24 12.19 -8.21
CA LEU A 614 -26.00 13.34 -8.70
C LEU A 614 -26.30 13.30 -10.21
N GLY A 615 -25.77 12.34 -10.97
CA GLY A 615 -26.03 12.21 -12.41
C GLY A 615 -25.18 13.12 -13.30
N HIS A 616 -24.02 13.62 -12.81
CA HIS A 616 -23.08 14.32 -13.69
C HIS A 616 -22.54 13.37 -14.77
N GLN A 617 -22.42 13.85 -16.01
CA GLN A 617 -21.86 13.06 -17.10
C GLN A 617 -20.41 12.66 -16.81
N LYS A 618 -20.06 11.42 -17.15
CA LYS A 618 -18.73 10.85 -16.95
C LYS A 618 -18.26 10.12 -18.20
N HIS A 619 -17.01 10.38 -18.60
CA HIS A 619 -16.35 9.65 -19.68
C HIS A 619 -15.91 8.29 -19.15
N LEU A 620 -16.64 7.23 -19.50
CA LEU A 620 -16.27 5.85 -19.20
C LEU A 620 -15.14 5.40 -20.13
N LEU A 621 -14.00 4.99 -19.56
CA LEU A 621 -12.96 4.24 -20.24
C LEU A 621 -13.41 2.76 -20.32
N ASN A 622 -13.76 2.27 -21.51
CA ASN A 622 -14.51 1.02 -21.67
C ASN A 622 -13.69 -0.19 -22.13
N VAL A 623 -12.41 -0.02 -22.49
CA VAL A 623 -11.50 -1.13 -22.84
C VAL A 623 -10.55 -1.41 -21.67
N GLN A 624 -10.56 -2.64 -21.15
CA GLN A 624 -9.63 -3.07 -20.10
C GLN A 624 -8.42 -3.81 -20.71
N TYR A 625 -7.23 -3.54 -20.17
CA TYR A 625 -5.94 -4.03 -20.69
C TYR A 625 -5.12 -4.87 -19.68
N ARG A 626 -5.72 -5.26 -18.55
CA ARG A 626 -5.02 -5.94 -17.43
C ARG A 626 -5.33 -7.43 -17.37
N MET A 627 -6.62 -7.76 -17.39
CA MET A 627 -7.14 -9.07 -17.08
C MET A 627 -7.30 -9.88 -18.37
N HIS A 628 -7.06 -11.19 -18.31
CA HIS A 628 -7.61 -12.09 -19.32
C HIS A 628 -9.14 -11.89 -19.38
N PRO A 629 -9.79 -11.91 -20.57
CA PRO A 629 -11.21 -11.52 -20.75
C PRO A 629 -12.17 -12.15 -19.72
N SER A 630 -11.82 -13.36 -19.35
CA SER A 630 -12.43 -14.19 -18.34
C SER A 630 -12.40 -13.75 -16.88
N ILE A 631 -11.27 -13.20 -16.42
CA ILE A 631 -11.17 -12.65 -15.08
C ILE A 631 -11.94 -11.35 -15.09
N SER A 632 -11.77 -10.52 -16.13
CA SER A 632 -12.60 -9.33 -16.29
C SER A 632 -14.09 -9.65 -16.34
N GLN A 633 -14.53 -10.82 -16.81
CA GLN A 633 -15.96 -11.16 -16.80
C GLN A 633 -16.61 -10.92 -15.45
N PHE A 634 -16.08 -11.45 -14.34
CA PHE A 634 -16.86 -11.37 -13.09
C PHE A 634 -16.97 -9.93 -12.57
N PRO A 635 -15.87 -9.18 -12.39
CA PRO A 635 -15.93 -7.78 -12.01
C PRO A 635 -16.66 -6.93 -13.03
N ASN A 636 -16.63 -7.30 -14.31
CA ASN A 636 -17.54 -6.75 -15.30
C ASN A 636 -18.97 -7.20 -14.95
N ALA A 637 -19.49 -8.37 -15.32
CA ALA A 637 -20.85 -8.87 -15.02
C ALA A 637 -21.52 -8.31 -13.73
N GLU A 638 -20.83 -8.34 -12.59
CA GLU A 638 -21.32 -7.84 -11.29
C GLU A 638 -21.19 -6.30 -11.10
N PHE A 639 -20.16 -5.63 -11.65
CA PHE A 639 -19.90 -4.19 -11.42
C PHE A 639 -19.86 -3.28 -12.69
N TYR A 640 -19.57 -3.82 -13.89
CA TYR A 640 -19.40 -3.14 -15.20
C TYR A 640 -19.80 -3.91 -16.54
N MET A 641 -20.36 -5.13 -16.50
CA MET A 641 -20.84 -6.12 -17.55
C MET A 641 -19.87 -6.88 -18.55
N ASP A 642 -19.76 -8.25 -18.45
CA ASP A 642 -19.19 -9.33 -19.37
C ASP A 642 -17.66 -9.48 -19.72
N MET A 643 -17.00 -10.59 -20.22
CA MET A 643 -17.15 -12.07 -20.50
C MET A 643 -15.74 -12.71 -20.85
N TYR A 644 -15.26 -13.98 -20.66
CA TYR A 644 -15.69 -15.28 -20.05
C TYR A 644 -14.47 -16.28 -19.76
N GLY A 645 -14.34 -16.94 -18.56
CA GLY A 645 -13.57 -18.22 -18.28
C GLY A 645 -12.02 -18.37 -18.00
N SER A 646 -11.50 -18.11 -16.76
CA SER A 646 -10.09 -18.36 -16.25
C SER A 646 -9.99 -18.09 -14.74
N TYR A 647 -11.03 -18.49 -14.03
CA TYR A 647 -11.40 -18.05 -12.69
C TYR A 647 -11.89 -19.28 -11.93
N SER A 648 -11.61 -19.40 -10.64
CA SER A 648 -12.00 -20.60 -9.88
C SER A 648 -12.23 -20.33 -8.40
N PHE A 649 -13.18 -21.05 -7.81
CA PHE A 649 -13.38 -21.11 -6.36
C PHE A 649 -12.95 -22.48 -5.84
N ILE A 650 -11.93 -22.52 -4.98
CA ILE A 650 -11.38 -23.73 -4.38
C ILE A 650 -12.00 -23.87 -2.98
N ASN A 651 -12.95 -24.78 -2.87
CA ASN A 651 -13.68 -25.03 -1.63
C ASN A 651 -12.80 -25.78 -0.61
N VAL A 652 -12.71 -25.25 0.60
CA VAL A 652 -11.97 -25.82 1.73
C VAL A 652 -12.93 -26.12 2.88
N ASP A 653 -13.68 -27.20 2.71
CA ASP A 653 -14.49 -27.78 3.79
C ASP A 653 -13.62 -28.29 4.96
N PHE A 654 -14.28 -28.54 6.09
CA PHE A 654 -13.66 -28.97 7.36
C PHE A 654 -12.70 -27.94 7.98
N ALA A 655 -12.61 -26.73 7.43
CA ALA A 655 -11.82 -25.65 8.00
C ALA A 655 -12.42 -25.09 9.30
N LYS A 656 -11.57 -24.53 10.15
CA LYS A 656 -11.97 -23.77 11.35
C LYS A 656 -11.25 -22.43 11.36
N GLU A 657 -11.97 -21.37 11.68
CA GLU A 657 -11.41 -20.05 11.92
C GLU A 657 -10.85 -19.96 13.35
N GLU A 658 -9.56 -19.66 13.46
CA GLU A 658 -8.88 -19.35 14.73
C GLU A 658 -8.89 -17.84 14.96
N LEU A 659 -9.18 -17.39 16.18
CA LEU A 659 -9.20 -15.98 16.56
C LEU A 659 -8.01 -15.66 17.47
N GLU A 660 -7.12 -14.78 17.03
CA GLU A 660 -5.93 -14.38 17.80
C GLU A 660 -6.25 -13.29 18.82
N LYS A 661 -5.36 -13.09 19.81
CA LYS A 661 -5.51 -12.11 20.92
C LYS A 661 -5.82 -10.67 20.48
N ASN A 662 -5.57 -10.33 19.22
CA ASN A 662 -5.79 -9.00 18.65
C ASN A 662 -7.09 -8.94 17.81
N ASN A 663 -8.07 -9.81 18.10
CA ASN A 663 -9.37 -9.94 17.40
C ASN A 663 -9.27 -10.14 15.86
N SER A 664 -8.14 -10.64 15.36
CA SER A 664 -7.94 -10.97 13.95
C SER A 664 -8.00 -12.48 13.74
N THR A 665 -8.66 -12.93 12.67
CA THR A 665 -8.86 -14.36 12.39
C THR A 665 -7.89 -14.91 11.35
N LYS A 666 -7.62 -16.21 11.42
CA LYS A 666 -6.84 -16.98 10.46
C LYS A 666 -7.46 -18.36 10.24
N ASN A 667 -7.11 -18.99 9.13
CA ASN A 667 -7.57 -20.31 8.73
C ASN A 667 -6.36 -21.10 8.23
N VAL A 668 -5.82 -21.94 9.12
CA VAL A 668 -4.57 -22.69 8.90
C VAL A 668 -4.72 -23.73 7.79
N LEU A 669 -5.93 -24.19 7.49
CA LEU A 669 -6.22 -25.11 6.40
C LEU A 669 -6.17 -24.40 5.04
N GLU A 670 -6.74 -23.20 4.91
CA GLU A 670 -6.51 -22.35 3.73
C GLU A 670 -5.03 -22.02 3.54
N VAL A 671 -4.29 -21.67 4.61
CA VAL A 671 -2.83 -21.42 4.54
C VAL A 671 -2.08 -22.64 3.99
N ALA A 672 -2.48 -23.85 4.42
CA ALA A 672 -1.86 -25.09 3.98
C ALA A 672 -2.16 -25.40 2.49
N VAL A 673 -3.42 -25.26 2.07
CA VAL A 673 -3.86 -25.42 0.68
C VAL A 673 -3.15 -24.41 -0.23
N ILE A 674 -3.14 -23.12 0.12
CA ILE A 674 -2.49 -22.04 -0.64
C ILE A 674 -0.98 -22.30 -0.76
N ALA A 675 -0.31 -22.74 0.32
CA ALA A 675 1.11 -23.06 0.27
C ALA A 675 1.45 -24.23 -0.66
N GLN A 676 0.54 -25.21 -0.82
CA GLN A 676 0.71 -26.30 -1.79
C GLN A 676 0.42 -25.87 -3.23
N ILE A 677 -0.59 -25.00 -3.44
CA ILE A 677 -0.86 -24.39 -4.76
C ILE A 677 0.35 -23.58 -5.24
N VAL A 678 0.92 -22.74 -4.38
CA VAL A 678 2.14 -21.95 -4.70
C VAL A 678 3.35 -22.86 -4.96
N ALA A 679 3.50 -23.96 -4.21
CA ALA A 679 4.57 -24.94 -4.47
C ALA A 679 4.41 -25.63 -5.84
N ASN A 680 3.18 -25.95 -6.24
CA ASN A 680 2.88 -26.53 -7.54
C ASN A 680 3.15 -25.52 -8.68
N LEU A 681 2.70 -24.26 -8.54
CA LEU A 681 3.00 -23.16 -9.47
C LEU A 681 4.52 -22.96 -9.66
N PHE A 682 5.27 -22.89 -8.56
CA PHE A 682 6.72 -22.72 -8.59
C PHE A 682 7.42 -23.88 -9.33
N LYS A 683 6.98 -25.11 -9.10
CA LYS A 683 7.51 -26.30 -9.78
C LYS A 683 7.27 -26.24 -11.30
N GLU A 684 6.06 -25.85 -11.71
CA GLU A 684 5.69 -25.73 -13.13
C GLU A 684 6.42 -24.58 -13.82
N SER A 685 6.49 -23.39 -13.20
CA SER A 685 7.26 -22.25 -13.66
C SER A 685 8.75 -22.59 -13.84
N ALA A 686 9.35 -23.28 -12.85
CA ALA A 686 10.73 -23.74 -12.91
C ALA A 686 10.97 -24.77 -14.02
N CYS A 687 10.02 -25.67 -14.26
CA CYS A 687 10.10 -26.69 -15.31
C CYS A 687 10.00 -26.07 -16.72
N LYS A 688 9.08 -25.11 -16.89
CA LYS A 688 8.80 -24.43 -18.17
C LYS A 688 9.70 -23.22 -18.44
N LYS A 689 10.58 -22.84 -17.50
CA LYS A 689 11.34 -21.57 -17.49
C LYS A 689 10.43 -20.35 -17.75
N GLN A 690 9.25 -20.31 -17.14
CA GLN A 690 8.30 -19.22 -17.33
C GLN A 690 8.38 -18.24 -16.16
N THR A 691 8.52 -16.95 -16.46
CA THR A 691 8.38 -15.89 -15.44
C THR A 691 6.92 -15.77 -15.01
N VAL A 692 6.67 -15.81 -13.70
CA VAL A 692 5.33 -15.71 -13.10
C VAL A 692 5.40 -14.97 -11.76
N THR A 693 4.52 -13.99 -11.54
CA THR A 693 4.31 -13.37 -10.22
C THR A 693 3.00 -13.82 -9.57
N VAL A 694 3.01 -14.00 -8.24
CA VAL A 694 1.88 -14.54 -7.48
C VAL A 694 1.55 -13.65 -6.28
N GLY A 695 0.33 -13.12 -6.23
CA GLY A 695 -0.21 -12.36 -5.10
C GLY A 695 -1.12 -13.21 -4.22
N CYS A 696 -0.72 -13.46 -2.98
CA CYS A 696 -1.58 -14.08 -1.97
C CYS A 696 -2.25 -12.99 -1.12
N ILE A 697 -3.57 -12.86 -1.22
CA ILE A 697 -4.35 -11.76 -0.65
C ILE A 697 -5.35 -12.29 0.38
N SER A 698 -5.56 -11.56 1.48
CA SER A 698 -6.61 -11.83 2.46
C SER A 698 -6.99 -10.54 3.21
N PRO A 699 -8.23 -10.35 3.68
CA PRO A 699 -8.58 -9.17 4.47
C PRO A 699 -8.09 -9.22 5.93
N TYR A 700 -7.66 -10.38 6.43
CA TYR A 700 -7.29 -10.55 7.85
C TYR A 700 -5.78 -10.54 8.09
N LYS A 701 -5.31 -9.66 8.98
CA LYS A 701 -3.88 -9.50 9.31
C LYS A 701 -3.26 -10.78 9.89
N ALA A 702 -3.99 -11.54 10.72
CA ALA A 702 -3.51 -12.84 11.22
C ALA A 702 -3.32 -13.87 10.08
N GLN A 703 -4.22 -13.91 9.08
CA GLN A 703 -4.04 -14.77 7.90
C GLN A 703 -2.85 -14.31 7.04
N ILE A 704 -2.66 -13.00 6.84
CA ILE A 704 -1.47 -12.47 6.14
C ILE A 704 -0.18 -12.88 6.84
N ASN A 705 -0.11 -12.74 8.16
CA ASN A 705 1.03 -13.19 8.96
C ASN A 705 1.28 -14.70 8.81
N ALA A 706 0.22 -15.52 8.84
CA ALA A 706 0.32 -16.98 8.70
C ALA A 706 0.77 -17.41 7.29
N LEU A 707 0.25 -16.77 6.23
CA LEU A 707 0.70 -16.97 4.86
C LEU A 707 2.17 -16.54 4.68
N GLN A 708 2.55 -15.37 5.20
CA GLN A 708 3.94 -14.89 5.19
C GLN A 708 4.89 -15.86 5.91
N ALA A 709 4.49 -16.40 7.07
CA ALA A 709 5.29 -17.38 7.81
C ALA A 709 5.41 -18.74 7.09
N LYS A 710 4.38 -19.17 6.33
CA LYS A 710 4.38 -20.45 5.60
C LYS A 710 5.11 -20.39 4.24
N LEU A 711 5.02 -19.24 3.56
CA LEU A 711 5.59 -19.01 2.22
C LEU A 711 6.99 -18.38 2.29
N GLY A 712 7.17 -17.37 3.15
CA GLY A 712 8.39 -16.60 3.29
C GLY A 712 8.92 -16.07 1.95
N THR A 713 10.25 -16.01 1.83
CA THR A 713 10.96 -15.79 0.56
C THR A 713 11.28 -17.09 -0.19
N ARG A 714 10.77 -18.25 0.27
CA ARG A 714 11.20 -19.60 -0.16
C ARG A 714 11.08 -19.84 -1.67
N TYR A 715 10.08 -19.25 -2.29
CA TYR A 715 9.80 -19.41 -3.72
C TYR A 715 10.32 -18.23 -4.56
N ASN A 716 10.84 -17.17 -3.94
CA ASN A 716 11.35 -16.01 -4.65
C ASN A 716 12.70 -16.35 -5.29
N ARG A 717 12.71 -16.53 -6.61
CA ARG A 717 13.87 -17.00 -7.37
C ARG A 717 14.07 -16.17 -8.63
N VAL A 718 15.32 -15.81 -8.90
CA VAL A 718 15.73 -15.07 -10.08
C VAL A 718 16.79 -15.87 -10.81
N SER A 719 16.59 -16.10 -12.10
CA SER A 719 17.57 -16.66 -13.04
C SER A 719 17.78 -15.68 -14.19
N LYS A 720 18.72 -15.95 -15.10
CA LYS A 720 18.83 -15.20 -16.36
C LYS A 720 17.62 -15.42 -17.28
N ASP A 721 17.04 -16.62 -17.24
CA ASP A 721 16.01 -17.05 -18.20
C ASP A 721 14.57 -16.85 -17.69
N TRP A 722 14.37 -16.84 -16.36
CA TRP A 722 13.04 -16.79 -15.72
C TRP A 722 13.13 -16.30 -14.27
N SER A 723 12.01 -15.82 -13.73
CA SER A 723 11.87 -15.51 -12.29
C SER A 723 10.51 -15.88 -11.73
N PHE A 724 10.44 -16.14 -10.43
CA PHE A 724 9.19 -16.39 -9.71
C PHE A 724 9.18 -15.60 -8.41
N TYR A 725 8.06 -14.97 -8.11
CA TYR A 725 7.90 -14.11 -6.93
C TYR A 725 6.54 -14.34 -6.27
N VAL A 726 6.52 -14.33 -4.94
CA VAL A 726 5.30 -14.44 -4.13
C VAL A 726 5.19 -13.21 -3.22
N ASN A 727 4.15 -12.41 -3.44
CA ASN A 727 3.81 -11.23 -2.66
C ASN A 727 2.58 -11.51 -1.78
N VAL A 728 2.72 -11.35 -0.46
CA VAL A 728 1.63 -11.63 0.50
C VAL A 728 1.24 -10.34 1.23
N ARG A 729 0.04 -9.80 0.99
CA ARG A 729 -0.44 -8.52 1.57
C ARG A 729 -1.96 -8.52 1.77
N SER A 730 -2.46 -7.57 2.56
CA SER A 730 -3.90 -7.30 2.66
C SER A 730 -4.49 -6.79 1.36
N VAL A 731 -5.83 -6.86 1.21
CA VAL A 731 -6.58 -6.29 0.07
C VAL A 731 -6.21 -4.82 -0.17
N ASP A 732 -6.32 -4.01 0.88
CA ASP A 732 -6.02 -2.59 0.86
C ASP A 732 -4.53 -2.34 0.50
N GLY A 733 -3.62 -3.19 0.99
CA GLY A 733 -2.19 -3.17 0.65
C GLY A 733 -1.84 -3.68 -0.77
N PHE A 734 -2.86 -4.09 -1.53
CA PHE A 734 -2.81 -4.47 -2.94
C PHE A 734 -3.50 -3.44 -3.88
N GLN A 735 -4.00 -2.34 -3.33
CA GLN A 735 -4.57 -1.25 -4.13
C GLN A 735 -3.48 -0.62 -5.02
N GLY A 736 -3.78 -0.44 -6.30
CA GLY A 736 -2.82 0.03 -7.32
C GLY A 736 -1.87 -1.04 -7.92
N SER A 737 -1.59 -2.15 -7.24
CA SER A 737 -0.74 -3.23 -7.77
C SER A 737 -1.52 -4.34 -8.50
N GLU A 738 -0.81 -5.18 -9.25
CA GLU A 738 -1.31 -6.31 -10.04
C GLU A 738 -0.26 -7.44 -10.08
N GLU A 739 -0.68 -8.69 -10.27
CA GLU A 739 0.19 -9.88 -10.40
C GLU A 739 -0.36 -10.86 -11.45
N ASP A 740 0.47 -11.76 -11.97
CA ASP A 740 0.04 -12.76 -12.96
C ASP A 740 -1.03 -13.70 -12.41
N VAL A 741 -0.82 -14.22 -11.19
CA VAL A 741 -1.77 -15.08 -10.47
C VAL A 741 -2.15 -14.43 -9.15
N ILE A 742 -3.44 -14.39 -8.82
CA ILE A 742 -3.93 -14.02 -7.48
C ILE A 742 -4.60 -15.20 -6.81
N ILE A 743 -4.24 -15.42 -5.55
CA ILE A 743 -4.85 -16.41 -4.67
C ILE A 743 -5.47 -15.66 -3.50
N PHE A 744 -6.80 -15.60 -3.43
CA PHE A 744 -7.54 -14.86 -2.41
C PHE A 744 -8.08 -15.78 -1.32
N SER A 745 -7.61 -15.59 -0.08
CA SER A 745 -8.00 -16.38 1.10
C SER A 745 -9.15 -15.69 1.85
N THR A 746 -10.32 -16.31 1.83
CA THR A 746 -11.53 -15.80 2.50
C THR A 746 -11.52 -16.01 4.02
N VAL A 747 -10.76 -16.98 4.54
CA VAL A 747 -10.61 -17.31 5.97
C VAL A 747 -11.85 -17.86 6.67
N ARG A 748 -13.03 -17.27 6.44
CA ARG A 748 -14.21 -17.48 7.28
C ARG A 748 -14.89 -18.81 6.96
N CYS A 749 -15.13 -19.59 8.01
CA CYS A 749 -15.78 -20.91 7.94
C CYS A 749 -16.65 -21.08 9.19
N ASN A 750 -17.95 -20.82 9.05
CA ASN A 750 -18.93 -20.97 10.13
C ASN A 750 -20.37 -21.12 9.59
N HIS A 751 -21.15 -22.00 10.21
CA HIS A 751 -22.53 -22.32 9.79
C HIS A 751 -23.52 -21.13 9.85
N ARG A 752 -23.12 -20.00 10.43
CA ARG A 752 -23.92 -18.76 10.53
C ARG A 752 -23.75 -17.83 9.33
N GLY A 753 -22.85 -18.12 8.38
CA GLY A 753 -22.54 -17.23 7.25
C GLY A 753 -21.84 -15.92 7.68
N SER A 754 -21.32 -15.83 8.90
CA SER A 754 -20.77 -14.58 9.43
C SER A 754 -19.40 -14.32 8.82
N ILE A 755 -19.31 -13.38 7.88
CA ILE A 755 -18.05 -13.05 7.18
C ILE A 755 -17.38 -11.76 7.65
N GLY A 756 -18.03 -10.88 8.41
CA GLY A 756 -17.41 -9.65 8.93
C GLY A 756 -16.83 -8.76 7.81
N PHE A 757 -15.59 -8.28 7.96
CA PHE A 757 -14.87 -7.37 7.04
C PHE A 757 -14.87 -7.71 5.53
N LEU A 758 -15.26 -8.93 5.15
CA LEU A 758 -15.48 -9.32 3.75
C LEU A 758 -16.75 -8.72 3.12
N SER A 759 -17.73 -8.27 3.89
CA SER A 759 -19.04 -7.82 3.36
C SER A 759 -18.98 -6.56 2.49
N SER A 760 -17.87 -5.81 2.53
CA SER A 760 -17.58 -4.67 1.65
C SER A 760 -17.50 -5.11 0.18
N ARG A 761 -18.35 -4.52 -0.68
CA ARG A 761 -18.35 -4.77 -2.14
C ARG A 761 -17.09 -4.24 -2.79
N GLU A 762 -16.52 -3.21 -2.20
CA GLU A 762 -15.40 -2.40 -2.68
C GLU A 762 -14.08 -3.15 -2.45
N ARG A 763 -13.94 -3.78 -1.27
CA ARG A 763 -12.87 -4.77 -1.00
C ARG A 763 -12.98 -6.00 -1.88
N ALA A 764 -14.20 -6.51 -2.13
CA ALA A 764 -14.40 -7.63 -3.05
C ALA A 764 -13.95 -7.24 -4.47
N ASN A 765 -14.42 -6.12 -5.01
CA ASN A 765 -14.01 -5.62 -6.33
C ASN A 765 -12.49 -5.42 -6.41
N VAL A 766 -11.85 -4.78 -5.42
CA VAL A 766 -10.39 -4.63 -5.39
C VAL A 766 -9.71 -6.01 -5.42
N ALA A 767 -10.06 -6.94 -4.52
CA ALA A 767 -9.44 -8.26 -4.45
C ALA A 767 -9.57 -9.05 -5.77
N LEU A 768 -10.76 -9.04 -6.38
CA LEU A 768 -11.07 -9.79 -7.60
C LEU A 768 -10.45 -9.16 -8.87
N THR A 769 -9.88 -7.95 -8.80
CA THR A 769 -9.34 -7.21 -9.97
C THR A 769 -7.82 -6.95 -9.89
N ARG A 770 -7.11 -7.70 -9.03
CA ARG A 770 -5.64 -7.66 -8.93
C ARG A 770 -4.92 -8.61 -9.91
N ALA A 771 -5.63 -9.60 -10.46
CA ALA A 771 -5.04 -10.62 -11.33
C ALA A 771 -4.87 -10.17 -12.78
N ARG A 772 -3.85 -10.69 -13.46
CA ARG A 772 -3.67 -10.55 -14.91
C ARG A 772 -4.11 -11.81 -15.66
N HIS A 773 -3.71 -13.00 -15.18
CA HIS A 773 -3.88 -14.27 -15.92
C HIS A 773 -4.70 -15.34 -15.18
N CYS A 774 -4.55 -15.50 -13.85
CA CYS A 774 -5.37 -16.44 -13.06
C CYS A 774 -5.91 -15.79 -11.77
N LEU A 775 -7.17 -16.03 -11.44
CA LEU A 775 -7.78 -15.67 -10.15
C LEU A 775 -8.38 -16.90 -9.47
N TRP A 776 -7.83 -17.25 -8.31
CA TRP A 776 -8.28 -18.39 -7.50
C TRP A 776 -8.72 -17.92 -6.11
N ILE A 777 -10.02 -18.02 -5.82
CA ILE A 777 -10.54 -17.82 -4.47
C ILE A 777 -10.38 -19.13 -3.70
N VAL A 778 -9.98 -19.07 -2.43
CA VAL A 778 -9.85 -20.21 -1.53
C VAL A 778 -10.68 -19.91 -0.27
N GLY A 779 -11.60 -20.81 0.08
CA GLY A 779 -12.56 -20.53 1.14
C GLY A 779 -13.59 -21.62 1.37
N ASN A 780 -14.45 -21.47 2.39
CA ASN A 780 -15.59 -22.37 2.57
C ASN A 780 -16.82 -21.84 1.82
N LYS A 781 -17.25 -22.59 0.80
CA LYS A 781 -18.39 -22.32 -0.08
C LYS A 781 -19.68 -22.05 0.68
N GLU A 782 -20.01 -22.94 1.63
CA GLU A 782 -21.25 -22.87 2.40
C GLU A 782 -21.37 -21.56 3.21
N THR A 783 -20.26 -21.13 3.84
CA THR A 783 -20.21 -19.87 4.61
C THR A 783 -20.37 -18.65 3.72
N MET A 784 -19.81 -18.66 2.51
CA MET A 784 -19.93 -17.53 1.56
C MET A 784 -21.35 -17.41 0.99
N ILE A 785 -21.98 -18.52 0.59
CA ILE A 785 -23.38 -18.53 0.11
C ILE A 785 -24.34 -18.07 1.22
N LYS A 786 -24.19 -18.63 2.44
CA LYS A 786 -25.03 -18.27 3.60
C LYS A 786 -24.80 -16.86 4.14
N SER A 787 -23.82 -16.11 3.63
CA SER A 787 -23.48 -14.78 4.15
C SER A 787 -24.48 -13.67 3.82
N GLY A 788 -25.36 -13.87 2.83
CA GLY A 788 -26.25 -12.82 2.32
C GLY A 788 -25.52 -11.61 1.71
N SER A 789 -24.21 -11.71 1.50
CA SER A 789 -23.34 -10.63 1.04
C SER A 789 -23.04 -10.74 -0.47
N VAL A 790 -22.24 -9.79 -0.96
CA VAL A 790 -21.64 -9.84 -2.31
C VAL A 790 -20.96 -11.19 -2.61
N TRP A 791 -20.36 -11.88 -1.63
CA TRP A 791 -19.63 -13.14 -1.84
C TRP A 791 -20.51 -14.33 -2.24
N ASN A 792 -21.84 -14.21 -2.13
CA ASN A 792 -22.76 -15.17 -2.72
C ASN A 792 -22.66 -15.17 -4.26
N ALA A 793 -22.52 -13.99 -4.89
CA ALA A 793 -22.48 -13.88 -6.35
C ALA A 793 -21.22 -14.52 -7.01
N PRO A 794 -19.96 -14.24 -6.58
CA PRO A 794 -18.77 -14.91 -7.10
C PRO A 794 -18.80 -16.43 -6.97
N VAL A 795 -19.46 -16.97 -5.94
CA VAL A 795 -19.56 -18.42 -5.71
C VAL A 795 -20.58 -19.05 -6.65
N ASN A 796 -21.80 -18.52 -6.71
CA ASN A 796 -22.84 -19.03 -7.61
C ASN A 796 -22.44 -18.85 -9.08
N ASP A 797 -21.73 -17.77 -9.40
CA ASP A 797 -21.10 -17.55 -10.71
C ASP A 797 -20.02 -18.60 -11.01
N ALA A 798 -19.16 -18.94 -10.05
CA ALA A 798 -18.20 -20.04 -10.22
C ALA A 798 -18.93 -21.39 -10.41
N GLU A 799 -20.06 -21.64 -9.74
CA GLU A 799 -20.88 -22.84 -9.97
C GLU A 799 -21.47 -22.87 -11.38
N ASN A 800 -22.10 -21.78 -11.81
CA ASN A 800 -22.67 -21.62 -13.16
C ASN A 800 -21.61 -21.78 -14.27
N ARG A 801 -20.35 -21.50 -13.97
CA ARG A 801 -19.19 -21.70 -14.86
C ARG A 801 -18.56 -23.11 -14.79
N GLY A 802 -19.01 -23.99 -13.90
CA GLY A 802 -18.34 -25.28 -13.63
C GLY A 802 -16.93 -25.12 -13.07
N CYS A 803 -16.67 -24.02 -12.35
CA CYS A 803 -15.37 -23.56 -11.89
C CYS A 803 -15.20 -23.60 -10.36
N VAL A 804 -16.02 -24.41 -9.67
CA VAL A 804 -15.84 -24.75 -8.25
C VAL A 804 -15.12 -26.10 -8.14
N PHE A 805 -14.10 -26.17 -7.28
CA PHE A 805 -13.30 -27.38 -7.07
C PHE A 805 -13.11 -27.66 -5.58
N ASP A 806 -13.34 -28.89 -5.15
CA ASP A 806 -13.18 -29.29 -3.74
C ASP A 806 -11.72 -29.67 -3.42
N ALA A 807 -11.09 -28.95 -2.49
CA ALA A 807 -9.68 -29.13 -2.15
C ALA A 807 -9.37 -30.51 -1.52
N HIS A 808 -10.37 -31.22 -1.04
CA HIS A 808 -10.21 -32.58 -0.51
C HIS A 808 -10.23 -33.67 -1.59
N GLU A 809 -10.54 -33.35 -2.85
CA GLU A 809 -10.54 -34.31 -3.96
C GLU A 809 -9.16 -34.37 -4.66
N ASP A 810 -8.40 -33.26 -4.68
CA ASP A 810 -7.00 -33.32 -5.09
C ASP A 810 -6.12 -34.04 -4.06
N LYS A 811 -5.36 -35.02 -4.53
CA LYS A 811 -4.53 -35.89 -3.68
C LYS A 811 -3.39 -35.15 -2.97
N SER A 812 -2.90 -34.04 -3.53
CA SER A 812 -1.84 -33.24 -2.91
C SER A 812 -2.39 -32.28 -1.86
N LEU A 813 -3.50 -31.60 -2.16
CA LEU A 813 -4.19 -30.70 -1.25
C LEU A 813 -4.79 -31.46 -0.06
N ALA A 814 -5.50 -32.57 -0.28
CA ALA A 814 -6.08 -33.39 0.77
C ALA A 814 -5.02 -33.92 1.76
N GLN A 815 -3.85 -34.37 1.26
CA GLN A 815 -2.75 -34.82 2.11
C GLN A 815 -2.17 -33.68 2.97
N VAL A 816 -2.14 -32.45 2.43
CA VAL A 816 -1.69 -31.26 3.15
C VAL A 816 -2.74 -30.80 4.18
N MET A 817 -4.03 -30.87 3.86
CA MET A 817 -5.13 -30.62 4.80
C MET A 817 -5.08 -31.59 6.00
N VAL A 818 -4.94 -32.89 5.74
CA VAL A 818 -4.77 -33.91 6.80
C VAL A 818 -3.57 -33.60 7.70
N ASN A 819 -2.42 -33.24 7.12
CA ASN A 819 -1.23 -32.90 7.91
C ASN A 819 -1.47 -31.68 8.82
N ALA A 820 -2.16 -30.65 8.33
CA ALA A 820 -2.51 -29.47 9.13
C ALA A 820 -3.46 -29.82 10.29
N MET A 821 -4.53 -30.59 10.05
CA MET A 821 -5.48 -31.01 11.12
C MET A 821 -4.79 -31.80 12.25
N VAL A 822 -3.80 -32.63 11.91
CA VAL A 822 -3.02 -33.42 12.88
C VAL A 822 -2.10 -32.54 13.73
N GLU A 823 -1.53 -31.49 13.13
CA GLU A 823 -0.71 -30.49 13.82
C GLU A 823 -1.56 -29.60 14.74
N LEU A 824 -2.78 -29.25 14.34
CA LEU A 824 -3.78 -28.52 15.14
C LEU A 824 -4.46 -29.35 16.24
N ALA A 825 -4.16 -30.65 16.33
CA ALA A 825 -4.76 -31.59 17.30
C ALA A 825 -6.29 -31.80 17.18
N ASP A 826 -6.90 -31.54 16.02
CA ASP A 826 -8.36 -31.55 15.85
C ASP A 826 -8.95 -32.96 15.62
N TYR A 827 -8.70 -33.87 16.57
CA TYR A 827 -9.09 -35.28 16.46
C TYR A 827 -10.60 -35.50 16.33
N PHE A 828 -11.43 -34.63 16.92
CA PHE A 828 -12.89 -34.72 16.79
C PHE A 828 -13.41 -34.38 15.38
N SER A 829 -12.63 -33.70 14.54
CA SER A 829 -12.96 -33.51 13.12
C SER A 829 -12.41 -34.64 12.25
N LEU A 830 -11.20 -35.13 12.56
CA LEU A 830 -10.54 -36.22 11.83
C LEU A 830 -11.19 -37.60 12.07
N LEU A 831 -11.67 -37.87 13.28
CA LEU A 831 -12.19 -39.18 13.71
C LEU A 831 -13.73 -39.22 13.66
N LYS A 832 -14.29 -38.79 12.52
CA LYS A 832 -15.70 -38.99 12.14
C LYS A 832 -15.78 -39.91 10.93
N THR A 833 -16.90 -40.63 10.78
CA THR A 833 -17.13 -41.56 9.67
C THR A 833 -16.95 -40.90 8.30
N ASP A 834 -17.41 -39.66 8.16
CA ASP A 834 -17.43 -38.91 6.89
C ASP A 834 -16.26 -37.93 6.73
N SER A 835 -15.21 -38.07 7.56
CA SER A 835 -14.06 -37.17 7.51
C SER A 835 -13.20 -37.38 6.25
N ILE A 836 -12.35 -36.41 5.95
CA ILE A 836 -11.33 -36.47 4.88
C ILE A 836 -10.41 -37.72 4.95
N LEU A 837 -10.29 -38.38 6.11
CA LEU A 837 -9.54 -39.64 6.24
C LEU A 837 -10.30 -40.86 5.69
N PHE A 838 -11.63 -40.83 5.72
CA PHE A 838 -12.51 -42.00 5.57
C PHE A 838 -13.56 -41.87 4.45
N LYS A 839 -13.81 -40.66 3.90
CA LYS A 839 -14.69 -40.40 2.74
C LYS A 839 -14.42 -41.30 1.51
N HIS A 840 -13.20 -41.85 1.40
CA HIS A 840 -12.78 -42.78 0.34
C HIS A 840 -12.14 -44.08 0.89
N SER A 841 -12.44 -44.52 2.12
CA SER A 841 -11.96 -45.80 2.65
C SER A 841 -12.93 -46.95 2.36
N THR A 842 -12.41 -48.15 2.12
CA THR A 842 -13.24 -49.32 1.76
C THR A 842 -14.12 -49.79 2.91
N TRP A 843 -13.73 -49.55 4.16
CA TRP A 843 -14.55 -49.80 5.35
C TRP A 843 -15.13 -48.50 5.91
N LYS A 844 -16.43 -48.51 6.24
CA LYS A 844 -17.03 -47.54 7.19
C LYS A 844 -16.41 -47.76 8.58
N VAL A 845 -16.23 -46.68 9.35
CA VAL A 845 -15.54 -46.69 10.66
C VAL A 845 -16.43 -46.19 11.80
N LYS A 846 -16.24 -46.75 13.00
CA LYS A 846 -16.85 -46.35 14.28
C LYS A 846 -15.75 -46.13 15.32
N PHE A 847 -15.93 -45.15 16.21
CA PHE A 847 -15.00 -44.84 17.30
C PHE A 847 -15.77 -44.80 18.63
N THR A 848 -15.20 -45.33 19.71
CA THR A 848 -15.78 -45.20 21.05
C THR A 848 -15.45 -43.83 21.67
N SER A 849 -16.25 -43.40 22.65
CA SER A 849 -15.94 -42.23 23.48
C SER A 849 -14.58 -42.36 24.20
N LYS A 850 -14.26 -43.55 24.73
CA LYS A 850 -12.96 -43.89 25.34
C LYS A 850 -11.80 -43.64 24.36
N PHE A 851 -11.90 -44.16 23.14
CA PHE A 851 -10.87 -43.98 22.10
C PHE A 851 -10.67 -42.51 21.72
N LEU A 852 -11.75 -41.76 21.51
CA LEU A 852 -11.68 -40.32 21.22
C LEU A 852 -11.03 -39.53 22.37
N GLN A 853 -11.36 -39.87 23.63
CA GLN A 853 -10.76 -39.23 24.80
C GLN A 853 -9.27 -39.59 24.97
N ARG A 854 -8.85 -40.84 24.77
CA ARG A 854 -7.42 -41.20 24.87
C ARG A 854 -6.59 -40.65 23.73
N THR A 855 -7.13 -40.59 22.50
CA THR A 855 -6.40 -40.04 21.35
C THR A 855 -6.12 -38.54 21.45
N THR A 856 -7.05 -37.73 21.99
CA THR A 856 -6.78 -36.30 22.25
C THR A 856 -5.67 -36.08 23.28
N ASN A 857 -5.54 -36.98 24.27
CA ASN A 857 -4.48 -36.92 25.29
C ASN A 857 -3.06 -37.25 24.78
N ILE A 858 -2.92 -37.85 23.59
CA ILE A 858 -1.60 -38.09 22.98
C ILE A 858 -0.98 -36.74 22.59
N ARG A 859 0.11 -36.33 23.27
CA ARG A 859 0.80 -35.05 22.98
C ARG A 859 1.86 -35.14 21.87
N ASN A 860 2.39 -36.33 21.58
CA ASN A 860 3.50 -36.53 20.64
C ASN A 860 3.03 -36.54 19.17
N LEU A 861 3.52 -35.58 18.36
CA LEU A 861 3.15 -35.41 16.95
C LEU A 861 3.53 -36.61 16.05
N HIS A 862 4.63 -37.30 16.35
CA HIS A 862 5.04 -38.48 15.59
C HIS A 862 4.10 -39.66 15.86
N LEU A 863 3.76 -39.93 17.12
CA LEU A 863 2.78 -40.97 17.49
C LEU A 863 1.40 -40.70 16.90
N ARG A 864 0.96 -39.44 16.86
CA ARG A 864 -0.27 -39.00 16.18
C ARG A 864 -0.27 -39.36 14.69
N LYS A 865 0.83 -39.05 13.98
CA LYS A 865 0.99 -39.35 12.54
C LYS A 865 1.07 -40.86 12.27
N LEU A 866 1.73 -41.63 13.15
CA LEU A 866 1.74 -43.10 13.09
C LEU A 866 0.34 -43.70 13.29
N LEU A 867 -0.41 -43.25 14.31
CA LEU A 867 -1.77 -43.73 14.57
C LEU A 867 -2.71 -43.48 13.39
N ILE A 868 -2.74 -42.27 12.84
CA ILE A 868 -3.61 -41.97 11.69
C ILE A 868 -3.18 -42.75 10.43
N SER A 869 -1.86 -42.97 10.22
CA SER A 869 -1.39 -43.87 9.17
C SER A 869 -1.91 -45.30 9.36
N LEU A 870 -1.97 -45.80 10.60
CA LEU A 870 -2.52 -47.12 10.92
C LEU A 870 -4.04 -47.19 10.71
N LEU A 871 -4.80 -46.20 11.20
CA LEU A 871 -6.25 -46.13 11.01
C LEU A 871 -6.65 -46.11 9.53
N VAL A 872 -5.95 -45.31 8.71
CA VAL A 872 -6.19 -45.21 7.25
C VAL A 872 -5.77 -46.48 6.51
N LYS A 873 -4.73 -47.20 6.97
CA LYS A 873 -4.39 -48.52 6.44
C LYS A 873 -5.49 -49.53 6.73
N LEU A 874 -5.94 -49.60 7.99
CA LEU A 874 -7.00 -50.51 8.43
C LEU A 874 -8.32 -50.24 7.69
N SER A 875 -8.74 -48.98 7.56
CA SER A 875 -9.97 -48.61 6.84
C SER A 875 -9.89 -48.84 5.33
N ARG A 876 -8.68 -48.88 4.74
CA ARG A 876 -8.43 -49.32 3.36
C ARG A 876 -8.26 -50.85 3.22
N GLY A 877 -8.57 -51.61 4.26
CA GLY A 877 -8.57 -53.08 4.24
C GLY A 877 -7.24 -53.76 4.53
N TRP A 878 -6.14 -53.03 4.73
CA TRP A 878 -4.85 -53.65 5.06
C TRP A 878 -4.91 -54.37 6.43
N ARG A 879 -4.28 -55.54 6.54
CA ARG A 879 -4.12 -56.31 7.80
C ARG A 879 -2.69 -56.82 7.93
N GLN A 880 -2.24 -57.08 9.15
CA GLN A 880 -0.85 -57.47 9.43
C GLN A 880 -0.65 -58.99 9.51
N MET A 881 0.28 -59.52 8.73
CA MET A 881 0.58 -60.96 8.67
C MET A 881 1.40 -61.45 9.90
N LYS A 882 0.69 -62.00 10.88
CA LYS A 882 1.10 -62.86 12.02
C LYS A 882 2.27 -62.45 12.95
N LYS A 883 3.34 -61.78 12.52
CA LYS A 883 4.60 -61.69 13.30
C LYS A 883 4.54 -60.89 14.61
N ASN A 884 3.63 -59.94 14.77
CA ASN A 884 3.46 -59.15 16.01
C ASN A 884 2.05 -59.26 16.62
N LYS A 885 1.37 -60.41 16.49
CA LYS A 885 0.11 -60.66 17.23
C LYS A 885 0.42 -61.08 18.66
N ILE A 886 0.15 -60.20 19.64
CA ILE A 886 0.11 -60.57 21.06
C ILE A 886 -1.23 -61.28 21.31
N ASN A 887 -1.28 -62.57 20.98
CA ASN A 887 -2.46 -63.42 21.12
C ASN A 887 -2.33 -64.42 22.29
N ASN A 888 -1.42 -64.17 23.23
CA ASN A 888 -1.23 -64.96 24.43
C ASN A 888 -2.14 -64.45 25.56
N TYR A 889 -3.43 -64.78 25.47
CA TYR A 889 -4.33 -64.89 26.62
C TYR A 889 -4.80 -66.34 26.70
N ASN A 890 -4.93 -66.89 27.92
CA ASN A 890 -5.20 -68.31 28.10
C ASN A 890 -6.64 -68.68 27.67
N ASP A 891 -6.80 -69.91 27.17
CA ASP A 891 -7.84 -70.28 26.21
C ASP A 891 -9.10 -70.88 26.85
N GLU A 892 -9.77 -70.14 27.76
CA GLU A 892 -10.98 -70.62 28.47
C GLU A 892 -12.26 -69.77 28.31
N GLN A 893 -12.22 -68.60 27.64
CA GLN A 893 -13.44 -67.82 27.34
C GLN A 893 -13.49 -67.33 25.88
N GLY A 894 -14.56 -67.70 25.17
CA GLY A 894 -14.64 -67.61 23.71
C GLY A 894 -14.77 -66.20 23.10
N MET A 895 -15.15 -65.18 23.87
CA MET A 895 -15.43 -63.83 23.37
C MET A 895 -14.17 -63.05 22.97
N LEU A 896 -13.04 -63.25 23.66
CA LEU A 896 -11.78 -62.52 23.43
C LEU A 896 -11.16 -62.75 22.04
N LYS A 897 -11.67 -63.70 21.25
CA LYS A 897 -11.23 -63.97 19.86
C LYS A 897 -11.72 -62.92 18.84
N MET A 898 -12.57 -61.97 19.26
CA MET A 898 -13.15 -60.90 18.41
C MET A 898 -12.24 -59.66 18.21
N PHE A 899 -11.32 -59.39 19.15
CA PHE A 899 -10.45 -58.21 19.09
C PHE A 899 -9.17 -58.46 18.29
N GLU A 900 -8.74 -57.47 17.51
CA GLU A 900 -7.42 -57.40 16.89
C GLU A 900 -6.61 -56.24 17.52
N ILE A 901 -5.39 -56.55 17.99
CA ILE A 901 -4.52 -55.61 18.73
C ILE A 901 -3.26 -55.34 17.89
N TYR A 902 -3.02 -54.08 17.53
CA TYR A 902 -1.93 -53.66 16.63
C TYR A 902 -1.04 -52.64 17.34
N SER A 903 0.27 -52.84 17.35
CA SER A 903 1.24 -51.87 17.90
C SER A 903 1.24 -50.58 17.06
N VAL A 904 1.18 -49.43 17.75
CA VAL A 904 1.38 -48.09 17.18
C VAL A 904 2.85 -47.66 17.39
N ASN A 905 3.40 -48.00 18.55
CA ASN A 905 4.83 -48.04 18.84
C ASN A 905 5.10 -49.08 19.95
N GLU A 906 6.33 -49.09 20.49
CA GLU A 906 6.77 -49.95 21.60
C GLU A 906 5.99 -49.77 22.92
N HIS A 907 5.15 -48.74 23.05
CA HIS A 907 4.46 -48.39 24.31
C HIS A 907 2.95 -48.23 24.19
N LEU A 908 2.39 -48.17 22.97
CA LEU A 908 0.96 -47.99 22.72
C LEU A 908 0.46 -48.94 21.64
N TYR A 909 -0.71 -49.52 21.89
CA TYR A 909 -1.38 -50.51 21.06
C TYR A 909 -2.82 -50.08 20.79
N LEU A 910 -3.23 -50.17 19.54
CA LEU A 910 -4.59 -49.93 19.07
C LEU A 910 -5.41 -51.21 19.24
N VAL A 911 -6.53 -51.11 19.96
CA VAL A 911 -7.52 -52.20 20.12
C VAL A 911 -8.70 -51.91 19.18
N TRP A 912 -8.99 -52.83 18.27
CA TRP A 912 -10.09 -52.68 17.30
C TRP A 912 -10.78 -54.03 17.02
N SER A 913 -11.99 -53.99 16.46
CA SER A 913 -12.70 -55.19 15.97
C SER A 913 -13.43 -54.90 14.66
N VAL A 914 -13.95 -55.95 14.03
CA VAL A 914 -15.12 -55.81 13.15
C VAL A 914 -16.36 -55.69 14.04
N ASP A 915 -17.31 -54.85 13.62
CA ASP A 915 -18.66 -54.68 14.16
C ASP A 915 -19.63 -54.65 12.95
N ILE A 916 -20.93 -54.67 13.19
CA ILE A 916 -21.99 -54.59 12.19
C ILE A 916 -22.68 -53.21 12.26
N ALA A 917 -23.28 -52.80 11.16
CA ALA A 917 -24.25 -51.71 11.13
C ALA A 917 -25.43 -52.09 10.23
N TYR A 918 -26.60 -51.53 10.56
CA TYR A 918 -27.85 -51.70 9.83
C TYR A 918 -28.28 -50.35 9.26
N GLU A 919 -28.61 -50.30 7.97
CA GLU A 919 -28.98 -49.08 7.24
C GLU A 919 -29.85 -49.49 6.05
N ASN A 920 -31.09 -48.98 5.96
CA ASN A 920 -32.01 -49.20 4.82
C ASN A 920 -32.13 -50.67 4.37
N SER A 921 -32.50 -51.56 5.30
CA SER A 921 -32.64 -53.03 5.09
C SER A 921 -31.37 -53.79 4.68
N LEU A 922 -30.19 -53.16 4.80
CA LEU A 922 -28.89 -53.79 4.60
C LEU A 922 -28.12 -53.88 5.93
N CYS A 923 -27.46 -55.01 6.13
CA CYS A 923 -26.53 -55.29 7.21
C CYS A 923 -25.11 -55.33 6.63
N PHE A 924 -24.17 -54.52 7.14
CA PHE A 924 -22.80 -54.50 6.63
C PHE A 924 -21.75 -54.40 7.73
N GLN A 925 -20.54 -54.85 7.41
CA GLN A 925 -19.39 -54.80 8.32
C GLN A 925 -18.79 -53.38 8.41
N VAL A 926 -18.40 -52.99 9.61
CA VAL A 926 -17.67 -51.76 9.91
C VAL A 926 -16.46 -52.04 10.79
N LEU A 927 -15.48 -51.14 10.81
CA LEU A 927 -14.37 -51.21 11.77
C LEU A 927 -14.67 -50.38 13.00
N LYS A 928 -14.54 -50.99 14.18
CA LYS A 928 -14.74 -50.32 15.47
C LYS A 928 -13.43 -50.21 16.21
N PHE A 929 -13.00 -48.97 16.46
CA PHE A 929 -11.81 -48.67 17.23
C PHE A 929 -12.21 -48.42 18.69
N TRP A 930 -11.75 -49.30 19.58
CA TRP A 930 -12.27 -49.44 20.94
C TRP A 930 -11.47 -48.66 21.98
N ASP A 931 -10.14 -48.75 21.96
CA ASP A 931 -9.26 -47.92 22.80
C ASP A 931 -7.79 -47.93 22.29
N ILE A 932 -6.93 -47.07 22.85
CA ILE A 932 -5.48 -47.07 22.60
C ILE A 932 -4.68 -47.05 23.92
N LEU A 933 -3.91 -48.12 24.16
CA LEU A 933 -3.47 -48.50 25.51
C LEU A 933 -1.99 -48.90 25.58
N PRO A 934 -1.32 -48.69 26.73
CA PRO A 934 -0.12 -49.44 27.09
C PRO A 934 -0.42 -50.92 27.33
N LEU A 935 0.53 -51.80 27.02
CA LEU A 935 0.38 -53.26 27.10
C LEU A 935 -0.12 -53.76 28.46
N SER A 936 0.32 -53.14 29.56
CA SER A 936 -0.10 -53.46 30.94
C SER A 936 -1.58 -53.15 31.23
N GLN A 937 -2.22 -52.26 30.48
CA GLN A 937 -3.67 -51.96 30.63
C GLN A 937 -4.54 -52.86 29.75
N ILE A 938 -3.98 -53.56 28.77
CA ILE A 938 -4.72 -54.51 27.91
C ILE A 938 -5.24 -55.69 28.74
N GLN A 939 -4.50 -56.11 29.77
CA GLN A 939 -4.90 -57.19 30.68
C GLN A 939 -6.14 -56.88 31.52
N GLN A 940 -6.62 -55.62 31.51
CA GLN A 940 -7.81 -55.18 32.25
C GLN A 940 -9.07 -55.05 31.36
N LEU A 941 -9.02 -55.52 30.10
CA LEU A 941 -10.09 -55.34 29.11
C LEU A 941 -11.28 -56.29 29.21
N ALA A 942 -11.33 -57.20 30.20
CA ALA A 942 -12.46 -58.10 30.43
C ALA A 942 -13.82 -57.37 30.67
N HIS A 943 -13.77 -56.05 30.90
CA HIS A 943 -14.95 -55.18 30.97
C HIS A 943 -15.52 -54.75 29.60
N LEU A 944 -14.96 -55.22 28.48
CA LEU A 944 -15.52 -55.03 27.13
C LEU A 944 -16.29 -56.26 26.61
N ASP A 945 -16.15 -57.43 27.25
CA ASP A 945 -16.90 -58.63 26.86
C ASP A 945 -18.42 -58.46 27.08
N SER A 946 -18.83 -57.57 28.00
CA SER A 946 -20.24 -57.18 28.18
C SER A 946 -20.84 -56.45 26.98
N ASP A 947 -20.04 -55.73 26.18
CA ASP A 947 -20.53 -55.09 24.95
C ASP A 947 -20.79 -56.13 23.83
N PHE A 948 -20.18 -57.32 23.90
CA PHE A 948 -20.41 -58.45 23.00
C PHE A 948 -21.42 -59.47 23.53
N GLY A 949 -21.73 -59.47 24.83
CA GLY A 949 -22.73 -60.36 25.44
C GLY A 949 -24.16 -60.22 24.86
N ASN A 950 -24.44 -59.11 24.16
CA ASN A 950 -25.71 -58.85 23.48
C ASN A 950 -25.71 -59.28 21.99
N TYR A 951 -24.68 -59.95 21.48
CA TYR A 951 -24.59 -60.34 20.07
C TYR A 951 -25.18 -61.74 19.87
N THR A 952 -26.06 -61.89 18.88
CA THR A 952 -26.50 -63.22 18.44
C THR A 952 -25.35 -64.00 17.81
N ILE A 953 -25.45 -65.34 17.80
CA ILE A 953 -24.48 -66.22 17.11
C ILE A 953 -24.32 -65.81 15.64
N GLU A 954 -25.39 -65.35 15.00
CA GLU A 954 -25.32 -64.85 13.62
C GLU A 954 -24.52 -63.55 13.51
N MET A 955 -24.72 -62.57 14.41
CA MET A 955 -23.91 -61.35 14.43
C MET A 955 -22.41 -61.66 14.65
N ILE A 956 -22.09 -62.65 15.49
CA ILE A 956 -20.71 -63.11 15.69
C ILE A 956 -20.14 -63.71 14.40
N ASN A 957 -20.88 -64.59 13.71
CA ASN A 957 -20.48 -65.18 12.43
C ASN A 957 -20.32 -64.12 11.32
N ARG A 958 -21.26 -63.18 11.22
CA ARG A 958 -21.20 -62.03 10.28
C ARG A 958 -19.99 -61.13 10.60
N CYS A 959 -19.62 -60.89 11.86
CA CYS A 959 -18.40 -60.17 12.23
C CYS A 959 -17.10 -60.93 11.88
N GLN A 960 -17.09 -62.26 12.02
CA GLN A 960 -15.90 -63.09 11.78
C GLN A 960 -15.67 -63.44 10.29
N THR A 961 -16.69 -63.31 9.44
CA THR A 961 -16.60 -63.53 7.99
C THR A 961 -15.58 -62.57 7.36
N LYS A 962 -14.59 -63.07 6.61
CA LYS A 962 -13.54 -62.25 5.98
C LYS A 962 -13.37 -62.58 4.51
N ARG A 963 -13.67 -61.61 3.62
CA ARG A 963 -13.34 -61.67 2.19
C ARG A 963 -11.95 -61.10 1.94
N PHE A 964 -11.05 -61.90 1.39
CA PHE A 964 -9.66 -61.53 1.11
C PHE A 964 -9.42 -61.28 -0.37
N GLU A 965 -8.60 -60.27 -0.67
CA GLU A 965 -8.01 -60.05 -2.00
C GLU A 965 -6.53 -59.66 -1.80
N ARG A 966 -5.62 -60.60 -2.05
CA ARG A 966 -4.19 -60.52 -1.71
C ARG A 966 -3.98 -60.20 -0.21
N ASN A 967 -3.46 -59.01 0.11
CA ASN A 967 -3.18 -58.55 1.48
C ASN A 967 -4.26 -57.58 2.02
N LEU A 968 -5.38 -57.43 1.31
CA LEU A 968 -6.52 -56.60 1.70
C LEU A 968 -7.70 -57.48 2.11
N VAL A 969 -8.46 -57.03 3.10
CA VAL A 969 -9.75 -57.58 3.51
C VAL A 969 -10.81 -56.54 3.21
N PHE A 970 -11.91 -56.96 2.61
CA PHE A 970 -13.04 -56.11 2.23
C PHE A 970 -14.23 -56.35 3.16
N PRO A 971 -15.04 -55.33 3.47
CA PRO A 971 -16.26 -55.53 4.25
C PRO A 971 -17.28 -56.31 3.43
N MET A 972 -18.06 -57.13 4.12
CA MET A 972 -19.22 -57.83 3.57
C MET A 972 -20.51 -57.08 3.89
N THR A 973 -21.49 -57.23 2.99
CA THR A 973 -22.86 -56.71 3.11
C THR A 973 -23.84 -57.84 2.82
N TRP A 974 -24.92 -57.90 3.59
CA TRP A 974 -26.03 -58.85 3.47
C TRP A 974 -27.37 -58.10 3.47
N PRO A 975 -28.41 -58.61 2.81
CA PRO A 975 -29.77 -58.17 3.09
C PRO A 975 -30.17 -58.51 4.53
N VAL A 976 -31.19 -57.81 5.03
CA VAL A 976 -31.94 -58.18 6.24
C VAL A 976 -33.30 -58.68 5.78
N ASP A 977 -33.67 -59.89 6.19
CA ASP A 977 -34.98 -60.47 5.87
C ASP A 977 -36.06 -59.83 6.76
N PRO A 978 -37.21 -59.37 6.23
CA PRO A 978 -38.23 -58.69 7.03
C PRO A 978 -38.94 -59.60 8.05
N ASP A 979 -39.05 -60.89 7.74
CA ASP A 979 -39.96 -61.82 8.44
C ASP A 979 -39.30 -62.56 9.62
N HIS A 980 -38.04 -62.25 9.96
CA HIS A 980 -37.36 -62.86 11.11
C HIS A 980 -37.67 -62.09 12.41
N ASP A 981 -38.82 -62.42 13.00
CA ASP A 981 -39.35 -61.77 14.19
C ASP A 981 -38.52 -62.08 15.46
N ASP A 982 -37.61 -61.17 15.81
CA ASP A 982 -37.00 -61.06 17.14
C ASP A 982 -37.23 -59.63 17.67
N SER A 983 -38.31 -59.48 18.43
CA SER A 983 -38.94 -58.21 18.82
C SER A 983 -38.16 -57.35 19.83
N THR A 984 -36.84 -57.54 19.91
CA THR A 984 -35.91 -56.80 20.78
C THR A 984 -35.02 -55.80 20.04
N LEU A 985 -34.76 -56.00 18.73
CA LEU A 985 -33.73 -55.23 17.99
C LEU A 985 -34.19 -53.86 17.46
N VAL A 986 -35.48 -53.62 17.27
CA VAL A 986 -35.98 -52.37 16.64
C VAL A 986 -36.03 -51.19 17.61
N LEU A 987 -36.37 -51.43 18.87
CA LEU A 987 -36.73 -50.39 19.85
C LEU A 987 -35.57 -49.46 20.26
N THR A 988 -34.31 -49.92 20.21
CA THR A 988 -33.15 -49.11 20.61
C THR A 988 -32.84 -47.97 19.63
N SER A 989 -33.20 -48.12 18.35
CA SER A 989 -32.96 -47.11 17.31
C SER A 989 -33.86 -45.87 17.45
N GLN A 990 -35.12 -46.05 17.84
CA GLN A 990 -36.10 -44.96 17.89
C GLN A 990 -35.91 -44.05 19.11
N PHE A 991 -35.55 -44.59 20.28
CA PHE A 991 -35.29 -43.79 21.49
C PHE A 991 -34.00 -42.95 21.42
N ALA A 992 -33.01 -43.37 20.63
CA ALA A 992 -31.79 -42.57 20.40
C ALA A 992 -32.07 -41.26 19.63
N ASN A 993 -33.01 -41.27 18.68
CA ASN A 993 -33.35 -40.07 17.90
C ASN A 993 -34.29 -39.09 18.63
N LEU A 994 -35.02 -39.55 19.66
CA LEU A 994 -35.92 -38.70 20.45
C LEU A 994 -35.23 -37.86 21.54
N SER A 995 -33.96 -38.16 21.85
CA SER A 995 -33.22 -37.56 22.98
C SER A 995 -32.30 -36.37 22.61
N LEU A 996 -32.26 -35.96 21.33
CA LEU A 996 -31.37 -34.89 20.83
C LEU A 996 -32.06 -33.58 20.40
N ASN A 997 -33.39 -33.46 20.53
CA ASN A 997 -34.17 -32.34 19.94
C ASN A 997 -34.99 -31.50 20.95
N LYS A 998 -34.58 -31.42 22.24
CA LYS A 998 -35.20 -30.50 23.23
C LYS A 998 -34.22 -29.93 24.26
N GLN A 999 -33.64 -28.76 23.96
CA GLN A 999 -33.09 -27.70 24.85
C GLN A 999 -32.16 -26.80 24.00
N GLY A 1000 -32.24 -25.48 23.93
CA GLY A 1000 -33.31 -24.52 24.30
C GLY A 1000 -33.62 -23.60 23.10
N SER A 1001 -34.34 -22.47 23.18
CA SER A 1001 -34.69 -21.58 24.31
C SER A 1001 -33.47 -21.06 25.09
#